data_AF-A0A2A4TLD7-F1
#
_entry.id   AF-A0A2A4TLD7-F1
#
_cell.length_a   1.000
_cell.length_b   1.000
_cell.length_c   1.000
_cell.angle_alpha   90.00
_cell.angle_beta   90.00
_cell.angle_gamma   90.00
#
_symmetry.space_group_name_H-M   'P 1'
#
loop_
_entity.id
_entity.type
_entity.pdbx_description
1 polymer ?
#
loop_
_entity_poly.entity_id
_entity_poly.type
_entity_poly.pdbx_seq_one_letter_code
_entity_poly.pdbx_strand_id
1 'polypeptide(L)'
;MKKHKLSIFKVLTALTIVFCLPHQAGAQSNPPQPGQDATSSRVTALTNKHNHLQQDTAALLKRLVAERTKVLEEMRRQARETMAAWENDPTYLNGRGLKAALYNAEAVAEGYGFDVDKLNKMYRLSKKLILGLELVGKCGEGSPQLKVIGDTVDALSATAKGAMVFFGLAATEEERLACVQTEKLNLYREVNRAYIYALTAESARDAAQGFRRYAANIQGISGTDATILVRQAQQMADDQDTVMILFEMTPVIGELIDLYRLGTGNEVLGGKLSEMDKALTGIFMFTPAIAEQLFKRYPKVFLSMKDFLKENTMPVGGFFDSAIIRAGQELAPVKKKAREIWAYMMPIGKELGERVGKKVRTVAGESLTAIAKRMDDMPTARWSREMAIEASNIIPAHMDALLDVAAAKQIVIMLRPFNKTGKKAMQEAVDRAKVTGDWIATKWMDVKPKSASNPLLGAGIPLNPNLSKFDDELTKALKKGDPAEIAEVRRKIKNMKKTITQLFAKRDLHGNPLVGKMTATYKEMKNGSEFEHAILWATDSSGKKVMGILDEAGNLIDPKSLKKYDVDVSTVKEVEILTNLAGTKILPDYDTFAIGSKSLSGNGARNAAGDLIDESTTYVNNLGNIDRRNLDAMTDINAEIARATGVKGNLVHHGAANAWTDLPDFPITIIMPDRQVLSIPEGPSSNPFLWIQEEFHRQTRLGNKGLIPDPSWNWPDYDPRFGFKTPVEKAAMGAR
;
A
#
# COMPACT_ATOMS: atom_id res chain seq x y z
N MET A 1 22.02 -8.67 -59.00
CA MET A 1 22.79 -9.30 -57.90
C MET A 1 22.03 -9.02 -56.60
N LYS A 2 21.08 -9.81 -56.08
CA LYS A 2 21.03 -11.24 -55.69
C LYS A 2 22.21 -11.67 -54.80
N LYS A 3 22.00 -11.62 -53.47
CA LYS A 3 22.09 -12.75 -52.50
C LYS A 3 22.43 -12.26 -51.08
N HIS A 4 21.53 -12.50 -50.11
CA HIS A 4 21.79 -13.19 -48.83
C HIS A 4 20.67 -12.92 -47.81
N LYS A 5 19.57 -13.68 -47.90
CA LYS A 5 18.73 -14.08 -46.76
C LYS A 5 18.05 -15.41 -47.11
N LEU A 6 18.65 -16.53 -46.70
CA LEU A 6 17.97 -17.84 -46.66
C LEU A 6 18.82 -18.81 -45.83
N SER A 7 18.38 -19.13 -44.60
CA SER A 7 18.56 -20.44 -43.94
C SER A 7 18.24 -20.35 -42.45
N ILE A 8 16.95 -20.42 -42.06
CA ILE A 8 16.50 -20.92 -40.73
C ILE A 8 15.13 -21.66 -40.83
N PHE A 9 14.37 -21.57 -41.94
CA PHE A 9 12.98 -22.06 -42.00
C PHE A 9 12.75 -23.43 -42.69
N LYS A 10 13.67 -24.41 -42.56
CA LYS A 10 13.53 -25.73 -43.21
C LYS A 10 13.60 -26.98 -42.31
N VAL A 11 13.49 -26.84 -40.98
CA VAL A 11 13.56 -28.01 -40.07
C VAL A 11 12.21 -28.41 -39.45
N LEU A 12 11.12 -27.65 -39.66
CA LEU A 12 9.84 -27.89 -38.96
C LEU A 12 8.67 -28.36 -39.83
N THR A 13 8.91 -28.80 -41.07
CA THR A 13 7.84 -29.22 -42.00
C THR A 13 8.07 -30.60 -42.64
N ALA A 14 8.66 -31.53 -41.89
CA ALA A 14 8.89 -32.91 -42.37
C ALA A 14 8.38 -34.00 -41.41
N LEU A 15 7.47 -33.69 -40.49
CA LEU A 15 6.97 -34.66 -39.50
C LEU A 15 5.46 -34.57 -39.32
N THR A 16 4.72 -34.52 -40.44
CA THR A 16 3.26 -34.65 -40.43
C THR A 16 2.79 -35.17 -41.78
N ILE A 17 3.08 -36.44 -42.09
CA ILE A 17 2.35 -37.31 -43.04
C ILE A 17 2.91 -38.72 -42.84
N VAL A 18 2.02 -39.72 -42.95
CA VAL A 18 2.17 -41.18 -42.72
C VAL A 18 1.93 -41.63 -41.28
N PHE A 19 0.68 -41.97 -40.95
CA PHE A 19 0.25 -43.35 -40.70
C PHE A 19 -1.27 -43.40 -40.46
N CYS A 20 -2.00 -43.90 -41.47
CA CYS A 20 -3.33 -44.49 -41.31
C CYS A 20 -3.31 -45.86 -41.99
N LEU A 21 -3.86 -46.84 -41.27
CA LEU A 21 -4.33 -48.19 -41.63
C LEU A 21 -3.56 -49.41 -41.07
N PRO A 22 -4.32 -50.47 -40.72
CA PRO A 22 -3.87 -51.55 -39.85
C PRO A 22 -3.49 -52.83 -40.62
N HIS A 23 -2.52 -53.59 -40.14
CA HIS A 23 -2.43 -55.03 -40.40
C HIS A 23 -1.69 -55.76 -39.28
N GLN A 24 -2.30 -56.86 -38.82
CA GLN A 24 -1.72 -57.85 -37.92
C GLN A 24 -0.60 -58.62 -38.65
N ALA A 25 0.54 -58.81 -38.01
CA ALA A 25 1.32 -60.06 -37.97
C ALA A 25 2.65 -59.87 -37.23
N GLY A 26 3.01 -60.84 -36.39
CA GLY A 26 4.41 -61.16 -36.07
C GLY A 26 5.09 -60.31 -35.00
N ALA A 27 5.17 -60.85 -33.79
CA ALA A 27 6.03 -60.35 -32.74
C ALA A 27 7.52 -60.41 -33.14
N GLN A 28 8.17 -59.25 -33.25
CA GLN A 28 9.61 -59.09 -33.00
C GLN A 28 9.83 -57.77 -32.24
N SER A 29 10.21 -57.91 -30.97
CA SER A 29 10.59 -56.82 -30.08
C SER A 29 11.92 -56.21 -30.53
N ASN A 30 11.88 -55.11 -31.27
CA ASN A 30 13.06 -54.27 -31.46
C ASN A 30 13.35 -53.52 -30.14
N PRO A 31 14.62 -53.47 -29.70
CA PRO A 31 15.00 -52.70 -28.51
C PRO A 31 14.70 -51.20 -28.72
N PRO A 32 14.28 -50.48 -27.67
CA PRO A 32 13.94 -49.06 -27.77
C PRO A 32 15.15 -48.25 -28.23
N GLN A 33 14.98 -47.44 -29.28
CA GLN A 33 16.03 -46.56 -29.77
C GLN A 33 16.35 -45.48 -28.71
N PRO A 34 17.62 -45.29 -28.29
CA PRO A 34 18.00 -44.43 -27.15
C PRO A 34 17.83 -42.91 -27.33
N GLY A 35 17.06 -42.43 -28.33
CA GLY A 35 16.98 -41.01 -28.69
C GLY A 35 15.58 -40.35 -28.61
N GLN A 36 14.51 -41.14 -28.56
CA GLN A 36 13.14 -40.59 -28.58
C GLN A 36 12.68 -40.08 -27.19
N ASP A 37 13.15 -40.71 -26.11
CA ASP A 37 12.74 -40.36 -24.74
C ASP A 37 13.26 -38.99 -24.30
N ALA A 38 14.46 -38.60 -24.74
CA ALA A 38 15.05 -37.30 -24.41
C ALA A 38 14.29 -36.12 -25.03
N THR A 39 13.76 -36.30 -26.25
CA THR A 39 13.00 -35.26 -26.96
C THR A 39 11.60 -35.11 -26.37
N SER A 40 10.93 -36.22 -26.07
CA SER A 40 9.60 -36.23 -25.42
C SER A 40 9.64 -35.61 -24.02
N SER A 41 10.66 -35.95 -23.23
CA SER A 41 10.89 -35.36 -21.91
C SER A 41 11.12 -33.84 -21.99
N ARG A 42 11.89 -33.37 -22.98
CA ARG A 42 12.15 -31.94 -23.18
C ARG A 42 10.92 -31.16 -23.62
N VAL A 43 10.08 -31.72 -24.51
CA VAL A 43 8.82 -31.10 -24.94
C VAL A 43 7.82 -31.02 -23.77
N THR A 44 7.77 -32.07 -22.94
CA THR A 44 6.94 -32.09 -21.72
C THR A 44 7.41 -31.04 -20.72
N ALA A 45 8.72 -30.93 -20.48
CA ALA A 45 9.29 -29.91 -19.60
C ALA A 45 9.02 -28.48 -20.10
N LEU A 46 9.14 -28.22 -21.41
CA LEU A 46 8.83 -26.91 -21.99
C LEU A 46 7.34 -26.57 -21.93
N THR A 47 6.46 -27.55 -22.16
CA THR A 47 5.00 -27.39 -22.03
C THR A 47 4.62 -27.07 -20.58
N ASN A 48 5.19 -27.80 -19.62
CA ASN A 48 4.97 -27.55 -18.20
C ASN A 48 5.46 -26.15 -17.78
N LYS A 49 6.64 -25.74 -18.26
CA LYS A 49 7.17 -24.39 -18.02
C LYS A 49 6.30 -23.30 -18.65
N HIS A 50 5.78 -23.51 -19.86
CA HIS A 50 4.88 -22.58 -20.51
C HIS A 50 3.55 -22.44 -19.76
N ASN A 51 2.97 -23.56 -19.31
CA ASN A 51 1.74 -23.56 -18.53
C ASN A 51 1.92 -22.87 -17.18
N HIS A 52 3.05 -23.10 -16.50
CA HIS A 52 3.39 -22.42 -15.26
C HIS A 52 3.53 -20.91 -15.46
N LEU A 53 4.26 -20.48 -16.51
CA LEU A 53 4.37 -19.05 -16.86
C LEU A 53 3.02 -18.42 -17.20
N GLN A 54 2.12 -19.13 -17.89
CA GLN A 54 0.76 -18.63 -18.15
C GLN A 54 -0.05 -18.48 -16.85
N GLN A 55 0.03 -19.44 -15.93
CA GLN A 55 -0.63 -19.40 -14.63
C GLN A 55 -0.09 -18.24 -13.77
N ASP A 56 1.23 -18.07 -13.71
CA ASP A 56 1.88 -16.99 -12.98
C ASP A 56 1.52 -15.62 -13.56
N THR A 57 1.49 -15.50 -14.90
CA THR A 57 1.07 -14.28 -15.58
C THR A 57 -0.40 -13.95 -15.30
N ALA A 58 -1.28 -14.95 -15.31
CA ALA A 58 -2.69 -14.78 -14.98
C ALA A 58 -2.90 -14.40 -13.50
N ALA A 59 -2.16 -15.02 -12.57
CA ALA A 59 -2.18 -14.68 -11.15
C ALA A 59 -1.67 -13.27 -10.89
N LEU A 60 -0.59 -12.86 -11.56
CA LEU A 60 -0.04 -11.51 -11.50
C LEU A 60 -1.04 -10.47 -12.04
N LEU A 61 -1.64 -10.73 -13.21
CA LEU A 61 -2.68 -9.87 -13.78
C LEU A 61 -3.87 -9.74 -12.83
N LYS A 62 -4.32 -10.84 -12.21
CA LYS A 62 -5.42 -10.83 -11.23
C LYS A 62 -5.08 -9.99 -9.99
N ARG A 63 -3.85 -10.04 -9.50
CA ARG A 63 -3.36 -9.21 -8.38
C ARG A 63 -3.26 -7.74 -8.77
N LEU A 64 -2.65 -7.42 -9.92
CA LEU A 64 -2.54 -6.05 -10.45
C LEU A 64 -3.91 -5.41 -10.64
N VAL A 65 -4.85 -6.17 -11.17
CA VAL A 65 -6.24 -5.77 -11.33
C VAL A 65 -6.89 -5.46 -9.97
N ALA A 66 -6.75 -6.35 -8.99
CA ALA A 66 -7.34 -6.15 -7.67
C ALA A 66 -6.77 -4.93 -6.95
N GLU A 67 -5.45 -4.71 -7.03
CA GLU A 67 -4.80 -3.54 -6.45
C GLU A 67 -5.19 -2.24 -7.18
N ARG A 68 -5.30 -2.28 -8.52
CA ARG A 68 -5.78 -1.11 -9.28
C ARG A 68 -7.21 -0.75 -8.91
N THR A 69 -8.08 -1.74 -8.72
CA THR A 69 -9.45 -1.50 -8.23
C THR A 69 -9.44 -0.83 -6.85
N LYS A 70 -8.64 -1.31 -5.89
CA LYS A 70 -8.53 -0.67 -4.56
C LYS A 70 -8.07 0.79 -4.65
N VAL A 71 -7.07 1.08 -5.49
CA VAL A 71 -6.57 2.45 -5.70
C VAL A 71 -7.66 3.34 -6.29
N LEU A 72 -8.40 2.85 -7.29
CA LEU A 72 -9.51 3.61 -7.89
C LEU A 72 -10.63 3.88 -6.88
N GLU A 73 -10.98 2.90 -6.04
CA GLU A 73 -11.98 3.07 -4.98
C GLU A 73 -11.55 4.10 -3.93
N GLU A 74 -10.27 4.09 -3.53
CA GLU A 74 -9.76 5.09 -2.60
C GLU A 74 -9.75 6.50 -3.21
N MET A 75 -9.32 6.64 -4.47
CA MET A 75 -9.37 7.93 -5.18
C MET A 75 -10.81 8.43 -5.35
N ARG A 76 -11.76 7.53 -5.61
CA ARG A 76 -13.19 7.82 -5.68
C ARG A 76 -13.72 8.33 -4.35
N ARG A 77 -13.39 7.66 -3.24
CA ARG A 77 -13.74 8.07 -1.87
C ARG A 77 -13.20 9.47 -1.58
N GLN A 78 -11.91 9.71 -1.84
CA GLN A 78 -11.27 11.01 -1.64
C GLN A 78 -11.90 12.11 -2.49
N ALA A 79 -12.23 11.84 -3.76
CA ALA A 79 -12.89 12.81 -4.63
C ALA A 79 -14.26 13.23 -4.06
N ARG A 80 -15.06 12.27 -3.60
CA ARG A 80 -16.38 12.52 -3.00
C ARG A 80 -16.30 13.22 -1.65
N GLU A 81 -15.37 12.82 -0.78
CA GLU A 81 -15.14 13.49 0.51
C GLU A 81 -14.68 14.93 0.32
N THR A 82 -13.77 15.17 -0.63
CA THR A 82 -13.30 16.53 -0.96
C THR A 82 -14.44 17.38 -1.53
N MET A 83 -15.30 16.79 -2.37
CA MET A 83 -16.48 17.46 -2.90
C MET A 83 -17.49 17.79 -1.79
N ALA A 84 -17.79 16.84 -0.90
CA ALA A 84 -18.69 17.06 0.23
C ALA A 84 -18.15 18.14 1.19
N ALA A 85 -16.84 18.15 1.46
CA ALA A 85 -16.21 19.20 2.26
C ALA A 85 -16.30 20.57 1.58
N TRP A 86 -16.09 20.63 0.26
CA TRP A 86 -16.24 21.86 -0.52
C TRP A 86 -17.68 22.41 -0.53
N GLU A 87 -18.68 21.53 -0.48
CA GLU A 87 -20.10 21.90 -0.45
C GLU A 87 -20.57 22.41 0.92
N ASN A 88 -20.05 21.82 1.99
CA ASN A 88 -20.53 22.07 3.36
C ASN A 88 -19.80 23.22 4.07
N ASP A 89 -18.67 23.69 3.55
CA ASP A 89 -17.88 24.75 4.17
C ASP A 89 -17.83 26.01 3.27
N PRO A 90 -18.53 27.10 3.66
CA PRO A 90 -18.53 28.38 2.94
C PRO A 90 -17.13 29.00 2.79
N THR A 91 -16.19 28.70 3.69
CA THR A 91 -14.81 29.17 3.64
C THR A 91 -13.93 28.35 2.69
N TYR A 92 -14.36 27.12 2.37
CA TYR A 92 -13.69 26.19 1.46
C TYR A 92 -14.10 26.35 0.00
N LEU A 93 -14.98 27.30 -0.32
CA LEU A 93 -15.26 27.72 -1.71
C LEU A 93 -14.05 28.34 -2.43
N ASN A 94 -12.86 28.27 -1.84
CA ASN A 94 -11.62 28.49 -2.56
C ASN A 94 -11.47 27.41 -3.65
N GLY A 95 -11.00 27.81 -4.84
CA GLY A 95 -10.90 26.90 -5.99
C GLY A 95 -9.93 25.72 -5.81
N ARG A 96 -9.24 25.59 -4.66
CA ARG A 96 -8.27 24.53 -4.38
C ARG A 96 -8.97 23.19 -4.09
N GLY A 97 -10.01 23.18 -3.27
CA GLY A 97 -10.79 21.97 -2.95
C GLY A 97 -11.45 21.38 -4.20
N LEU A 98 -12.14 22.23 -4.98
CA LEU A 98 -12.76 21.82 -6.24
C LEU A 98 -11.74 21.31 -7.27
N LYS A 99 -10.57 21.96 -7.39
CA LYS A 99 -9.50 21.51 -8.30
C LYS A 99 -8.96 20.13 -7.91
N ALA A 100 -8.81 19.86 -6.61
CA ALA A 100 -8.40 18.55 -6.11
C ALA A 100 -9.47 17.47 -6.38
N ALA A 101 -10.75 17.78 -6.13
CA ALA A 101 -11.86 16.88 -6.42
C ALA A 101 -11.95 16.54 -7.91
N LEU A 102 -11.83 17.54 -8.80
CA LEU A 102 -11.81 17.33 -10.26
C LEU A 102 -10.62 16.51 -10.71
N TYR A 103 -9.42 16.80 -10.21
CA TYR A 103 -8.22 16.02 -10.56
C TYR A 103 -8.39 14.53 -10.18
N ASN A 104 -8.88 14.26 -8.97
CA ASN A 104 -9.13 12.89 -8.52
C ASN A 104 -10.24 12.22 -9.35
N ALA A 105 -11.31 12.94 -9.65
CA ALA A 105 -12.42 12.44 -10.45
C ALA A 105 -12.01 12.12 -11.90
N GLU A 106 -11.19 12.97 -12.52
CA GLU A 106 -10.65 12.74 -13.86
C GLU A 106 -9.71 11.55 -13.90
N ALA A 107 -8.88 11.35 -12.87
CA ALA A 107 -8.01 10.18 -12.77
C ALA A 107 -8.79 8.87 -12.54
N VAL A 108 -9.91 8.93 -11.79
CA VAL A 108 -10.86 7.81 -11.69
C VAL A 108 -11.51 7.53 -13.04
N ALA A 109 -11.97 8.57 -13.74
CA ALA A 109 -12.55 8.45 -15.08
C ALA A 109 -11.56 7.90 -16.11
N GLU A 110 -10.29 8.31 -16.07
CA GLU A 110 -9.23 7.72 -16.89
C GLU A 110 -9.09 6.22 -16.63
N GLY A 111 -9.15 5.83 -15.34
CA GLY A 111 -9.16 4.44 -14.90
C GLY A 111 -10.34 3.64 -15.47
N TYR A 112 -11.52 4.25 -15.54
CA TYR A 112 -12.71 3.65 -16.16
C TYR A 112 -12.77 3.76 -17.68
N GLY A 113 -11.73 4.33 -18.31
CA GLY A 113 -11.59 4.36 -19.76
C GLY A 113 -12.23 5.56 -20.45
N PHE A 114 -12.66 6.58 -19.73
CA PHE A 114 -13.17 7.80 -20.33
C PHE A 114 -12.06 8.57 -21.05
N ASP A 115 -12.44 9.29 -22.11
CA ASP A 115 -11.56 10.26 -22.77
C ASP A 115 -11.48 11.53 -21.92
N VAL A 116 -10.44 11.59 -21.08
CA VAL A 116 -10.21 12.70 -20.13
C VAL A 116 -9.96 14.03 -20.84
N ASP A 117 -9.42 14.03 -22.06
CA ASP A 117 -9.22 15.26 -22.83
C ASP A 117 -10.56 15.82 -23.34
N LYS A 118 -11.44 14.93 -23.82
CA LYS A 118 -12.81 15.29 -24.20
C LYS A 118 -13.60 15.79 -22.99
N LEU A 119 -13.49 15.09 -21.85
CA LEU A 119 -14.11 15.47 -20.59
C LEU A 119 -13.62 16.85 -20.09
N ASN A 120 -12.32 17.10 -20.12
CA ASN A 120 -11.72 18.39 -19.75
C ASN A 120 -12.23 19.53 -20.65
N LYS A 121 -12.35 19.30 -21.96
CA LYS A 121 -12.93 20.29 -22.88
C LYS A 121 -14.38 20.58 -22.55
N MET A 122 -15.18 19.55 -22.24
CA MET A 122 -16.57 19.71 -21.81
C MET A 122 -16.67 20.54 -20.52
N TYR A 123 -15.83 20.24 -19.53
CA TYR A 123 -15.82 20.98 -18.26
C TYR A 123 -15.39 22.45 -18.43
N ARG A 124 -14.36 22.73 -19.24
CA ARG A 124 -13.93 24.11 -19.52
C ARG A 124 -15.02 24.90 -20.23
N LEU A 125 -15.74 24.27 -21.17
CA LEU A 125 -16.84 24.90 -21.88
C LEU A 125 -18.03 25.17 -20.95
N SER A 126 -18.39 24.23 -20.06
CA SER A 126 -19.47 24.46 -19.09
C SER A 126 -19.12 25.58 -18.11
N LYS A 127 -17.88 25.61 -17.61
CA LYS A 127 -17.38 26.72 -16.80
C LYS A 127 -17.49 28.06 -17.53
N LYS A 128 -17.07 28.13 -18.80
CA LYS A 128 -17.16 29.34 -19.62
C LYS A 128 -18.61 29.80 -19.77
N LEU A 129 -19.53 28.88 -20.03
CA LEU A 129 -20.95 29.19 -20.19
C LEU A 129 -21.57 29.73 -18.90
N ILE A 130 -21.31 29.08 -17.76
CA ILE A 130 -21.87 29.50 -16.48
C ILE A 130 -21.36 30.89 -16.08
N LEU A 131 -20.07 31.17 -16.31
CA LEU A 131 -19.51 32.49 -16.05
C LEU A 131 -20.11 33.56 -16.98
N GLY A 132 -20.38 33.22 -18.24
CA GLY A 132 -20.95 34.10 -19.25
C GLY A 132 -22.47 34.28 -19.22
N LEU A 133 -23.19 33.57 -18.33
CA LEU A 133 -24.65 33.67 -18.23
C LEU A 133 -25.12 35.08 -17.86
N GLU A 134 -26.14 35.58 -18.56
CA GLU A 134 -26.90 36.75 -18.14
C GLU A 134 -28.24 36.25 -17.59
N LEU A 135 -28.39 36.26 -16.26
CA LEU A 135 -29.61 35.78 -15.60
C LEU A 135 -30.67 36.89 -15.58
N VAL A 136 -31.23 37.18 -16.75
CA VAL A 136 -32.31 38.17 -16.93
C VAL A 136 -33.63 37.46 -16.63
N GLY A 137 -34.31 37.83 -15.53
CA GLY A 137 -35.59 37.25 -15.13
C GLY A 137 -35.64 36.82 -13.67
N LYS A 138 -34.83 35.82 -13.26
CA LYS A 138 -34.82 35.32 -11.87
C LYS A 138 -34.42 36.36 -10.83
N CYS A 139 -33.51 37.26 -11.18
CA CYS A 139 -33.02 38.34 -10.31
C CYS A 139 -33.64 39.71 -10.67
N GLY A 140 -34.69 39.75 -11.50
CA GLY A 140 -35.25 40.97 -12.07
C GLY A 140 -34.65 41.37 -13.42
N GLU A 141 -35.37 42.20 -14.16
CA GLU A 141 -34.87 42.85 -15.39
C GLU A 141 -33.99 44.03 -14.97
N GLY A 142 -32.75 44.09 -15.45
CA GLY A 142 -31.86 45.23 -15.16
C GLY A 142 -32.53 46.52 -15.62
N SER A 143 -32.52 47.56 -14.77
CA SER A 143 -33.24 48.80 -15.06
C SER A 143 -32.65 49.47 -16.33
N PRO A 144 -33.40 49.58 -17.44
CA PRO A 144 -32.89 50.15 -18.70
C PRO A 144 -32.38 51.59 -18.54
N GLN A 145 -32.83 52.26 -17.47
CA GLN A 145 -32.49 53.64 -17.13
C GLN A 145 -31.00 53.80 -16.77
N LEU A 146 -30.34 52.81 -16.18
CA LEU A 146 -28.92 52.89 -15.82
C LEU A 146 -27.98 52.93 -17.04
N LYS A 147 -28.38 52.34 -18.17
CA LYS A 147 -27.64 52.43 -19.45
C LYS A 147 -27.72 53.82 -20.09
N VAL A 148 -28.79 54.57 -19.82
CA VAL A 148 -29.02 55.92 -20.34
C VAL A 148 -28.40 56.98 -19.41
N ILE A 149 -28.33 56.69 -18.11
CA ILE A 149 -27.79 57.59 -17.07
C ILE A 149 -26.26 57.72 -17.13
N GLY A 150 -25.53 56.76 -17.72
CA GLY A 150 -24.08 56.85 -17.89
C GLY A 150 -23.59 58.12 -18.59
N ASP A 151 -24.42 58.71 -19.46
CA ASP A 151 -24.13 59.96 -20.16
C ASP A 151 -24.69 61.22 -19.44
N THR A 152 -25.41 61.06 -18.32
CA THR A 152 -26.11 62.15 -17.59
C THR A 152 -25.74 62.27 -16.10
N VAL A 153 -24.78 61.46 -15.61
CA VAL A 153 -24.34 61.42 -14.20
C VAL A 153 -23.90 62.79 -13.68
N ASP A 154 -23.30 63.63 -14.52
CA ASP A 154 -22.81 64.96 -14.14
C ASP A 154 -23.94 65.97 -13.89
N ALA A 155 -25.12 65.81 -14.51
CA ALA A 155 -26.25 66.73 -14.36
C ALA A 155 -27.19 66.36 -13.21
N LEU A 156 -27.30 65.08 -12.87
CA LEU A 156 -28.19 64.56 -11.82
C LEU A 156 -27.58 64.60 -10.40
N SER A 157 -26.23 64.60 -10.30
CA SER A 157 -25.53 64.66 -9.01
C SER A 157 -25.63 66.03 -8.30
N ALA A 158 -26.05 67.08 -9.01
CA ALA A 158 -26.13 68.45 -8.48
C ALA A 158 -27.37 68.72 -7.58
N THR A 159 -28.30 67.76 -7.43
CA THR A 159 -29.48 67.92 -6.56
C THR A 159 -29.62 66.76 -5.57
N ALA A 160 -29.92 67.06 -4.29
CA ALA A 160 -30.07 66.05 -3.23
C ALA A 160 -31.11 64.97 -3.56
N LYS A 161 -32.14 65.31 -4.35
CA LYS A 161 -33.16 64.36 -4.84
C LYS A 161 -32.62 63.44 -5.94
N GLY A 162 -31.74 63.94 -6.82
CA GLY A 162 -31.07 63.15 -7.85
C GLY A 162 -30.05 62.15 -7.27
N ALA A 163 -29.32 62.56 -6.24
CA ALA A 163 -28.41 61.66 -5.50
C ALA A 163 -29.16 60.50 -4.83
N MET A 164 -30.29 60.75 -4.16
CA MET A 164 -31.08 59.68 -3.53
C MET A 164 -31.70 58.70 -4.54
N VAL A 165 -32.12 59.17 -5.71
CA VAL A 165 -32.63 58.31 -6.80
C VAL A 165 -31.49 57.47 -7.40
N PHE A 166 -30.29 58.05 -7.58
CA PHE A 166 -29.11 57.32 -8.04
C PHE A 166 -28.67 56.25 -7.03
N PHE A 167 -28.58 56.57 -5.74
CA PHE A 167 -28.23 55.59 -4.71
C PHE A 167 -29.28 54.48 -4.57
N GLY A 168 -30.58 54.81 -4.73
CA GLY A 168 -31.64 53.80 -4.78
C GLY A 168 -31.50 52.85 -5.97
N LEU A 169 -31.24 53.38 -7.18
CA LEU A 169 -31.01 52.59 -8.39
C LEU A 169 -29.71 51.76 -8.29
N ALA A 170 -28.64 52.34 -7.73
CA ALA A 170 -27.38 51.65 -7.50
C ALA A 170 -27.52 50.51 -6.49
N ALA A 171 -28.24 50.73 -5.38
CA ALA A 171 -28.52 49.67 -4.40
C ALA A 171 -29.35 48.52 -5.01
N THR A 172 -30.38 48.84 -5.80
CA THR A 172 -31.16 47.80 -6.50
C THR A 172 -30.33 47.03 -7.53
N GLU A 173 -29.37 47.67 -8.18
CA GLU A 173 -28.48 47.03 -9.14
C GLU A 173 -27.39 46.19 -8.44
N GLU A 174 -26.87 46.64 -7.30
CA GLU A 174 -25.96 45.87 -6.45
C GLU A 174 -26.65 44.61 -5.90
N GLU A 175 -27.88 44.73 -5.40
CA GLU A 175 -28.70 43.58 -4.96
C GLU A 175 -28.97 42.60 -6.11
N ARG A 176 -29.28 43.13 -7.31
CA ARG A 176 -29.44 42.31 -8.52
C ARG A 176 -28.16 41.58 -8.88
N LEU A 177 -27.02 42.26 -8.90
CA LEU A 177 -25.73 41.66 -9.20
C LEU A 177 -25.33 40.60 -8.17
N ALA A 178 -25.59 40.84 -6.88
CA ALA A 178 -25.38 39.86 -5.82
C ALA A 178 -26.27 38.62 -5.99
N CYS A 179 -27.55 38.80 -6.35
CA CYS A 179 -28.45 37.71 -6.71
C CYS A 179 -27.92 36.91 -7.92
N VAL A 180 -27.52 37.59 -8.99
CA VAL A 180 -26.97 36.95 -10.20
C VAL A 180 -25.71 36.14 -9.88
N GLN A 181 -24.79 36.69 -9.07
CA GLN A 181 -23.58 35.98 -8.65
C GLN A 181 -23.91 34.75 -7.78
N THR A 182 -24.89 34.87 -6.89
CA THR A 182 -25.36 33.77 -6.03
C THR A 182 -25.97 32.63 -6.86
N GLU A 183 -26.86 32.96 -7.80
CA GLU A 183 -27.47 31.97 -8.69
C GLU A 183 -26.42 31.32 -9.62
N LYS A 184 -25.45 32.08 -10.14
CA LYS A 184 -24.31 31.53 -10.90
C LYS A 184 -23.47 30.57 -10.06
N LEU A 185 -23.21 30.92 -8.81
CA LEU A 185 -22.43 30.07 -7.90
C LEU A 185 -23.18 28.77 -7.58
N ASN A 186 -24.49 28.85 -7.35
CA ASN A 186 -25.34 27.68 -7.11
C ASN A 186 -25.37 26.76 -8.34
N LEU A 187 -25.61 27.31 -9.52
CA LEU A 187 -25.55 26.55 -10.77
C LEU A 187 -24.18 25.92 -11.00
N TYR A 188 -23.10 26.66 -10.74
CA TYR A 188 -21.74 26.15 -10.82
C TYR A 188 -21.52 24.97 -9.87
N ARG A 189 -22.00 25.04 -8.63
CA ARG A 189 -21.94 23.92 -7.66
C ARG A 189 -22.69 22.70 -8.16
N GLU A 190 -23.93 22.86 -8.60
CA GLU A 190 -24.76 21.74 -9.06
C GLU A 190 -24.19 21.05 -10.30
N VAL A 191 -23.66 21.83 -11.25
CA VAL A 191 -22.99 21.30 -12.44
C VAL A 191 -21.71 20.54 -12.06
N ASN A 192 -20.86 21.08 -11.17
CA ASN A 192 -19.65 20.39 -10.73
C ASN A 192 -19.96 19.12 -9.93
N ARG A 193 -20.97 19.15 -9.05
CA ARG A 193 -21.43 17.98 -8.30
C ARG A 193 -21.85 16.86 -9.23
N ALA A 194 -22.75 17.15 -10.18
CA ALA A 194 -23.24 16.17 -11.12
C ALA A 194 -22.10 15.59 -11.98
N TYR A 195 -21.18 16.45 -12.42
CA TYR A 195 -20.01 16.05 -13.20
C TYR A 195 -19.07 15.11 -12.42
N ILE A 196 -18.61 15.53 -11.24
CA ILE A 196 -17.70 14.73 -10.40
C ILE A 196 -18.36 13.41 -10.01
N TYR A 197 -19.66 13.40 -9.71
CA TYR A 197 -20.38 12.18 -9.34
C TYR A 197 -20.53 11.23 -10.52
N ALA A 198 -20.72 11.75 -11.74
CA ALA A 198 -20.71 10.95 -12.96
C ALA A 198 -19.35 10.28 -13.21
N LEU A 199 -18.26 11.03 -13.01
CA LEU A 199 -16.89 10.54 -13.21
C LEU A 199 -16.45 9.53 -12.14
N THR A 200 -17.02 9.61 -10.94
CA THR A 200 -16.65 8.80 -9.77
C THR A 200 -17.73 7.77 -9.40
N ALA A 201 -18.64 7.46 -10.31
CA ALA A 201 -19.69 6.47 -10.11
C ALA A 201 -19.10 5.04 -10.07
N GLU A 202 -19.60 4.18 -9.17
CA GLU A 202 -19.22 2.75 -9.11
C GLU A 202 -19.73 1.96 -10.29
N SER A 203 -20.94 2.31 -10.74
CA SER A 203 -21.71 1.58 -11.72
C SER A 203 -21.86 2.41 -13.00
N ALA A 204 -22.06 1.73 -14.13
CA ALA A 204 -22.33 2.43 -15.38
C ALA A 204 -23.67 3.16 -15.32
N ARG A 205 -24.65 2.57 -14.61
CA ARG A 205 -25.95 3.17 -14.34
C ARG A 205 -25.84 4.52 -13.62
N ASP A 206 -25.10 4.58 -12.53
CA ASP A 206 -24.93 5.80 -11.74
C ASP A 206 -24.15 6.86 -12.53
N ALA A 207 -23.16 6.43 -13.32
CA ALA A 207 -22.44 7.32 -14.23
C ALA A 207 -23.40 7.95 -15.26
N ALA A 208 -24.27 7.15 -15.88
CA ALA A 208 -25.28 7.60 -16.83
C ALA A 208 -26.25 8.60 -16.18
N GLN A 209 -26.74 8.30 -14.97
CA GLN A 209 -27.60 9.19 -14.22
C GLN A 209 -26.88 10.51 -13.88
N GLY A 210 -25.61 10.45 -13.48
CA GLY A 210 -24.78 11.62 -13.23
C GLY A 210 -24.65 12.52 -14.46
N PHE A 211 -24.37 11.94 -15.64
CA PHE A 211 -24.27 12.69 -16.89
C PHE A 211 -25.61 13.29 -17.34
N ARG A 212 -26.73 12.60 -17.11
CA ARG A 212 -28.08 13.16 -17.34
C ARG A 212 -28.37 14.35 -16.43
N ARG A 213 -28.01 14.26 -15.14
CA ARG A 213 -28.14 15.39 -14.21
C ARG A 213 -27.25 16.56 -14.62
N TYR A 214 -26.03 16.27 -15.06
CA TYR A 214 -25.12 17.29 -15.61
C TYR A 214 -25.72 17.98 -16.84
N ALA A 215 -26.30 17.20 -17.77
CA ALA A 215 -26.99 17.72 -18.95
C ALA A 215 -28.21 18.59 -18.56
N ALA A 216 -29.07 18.10 -17.65
CA ALA A 216 -30.24 18.81 -17.17
C ALA A 216 -29.88 20.17 -16.52
N ASN A 217 -28.81 20.21 -15.71
CA ASN A 217 -28.35 21.45 -15.09
C ASN A 217 -27.84 22.47 -16.12
N ILE A 218 -27.30 22.02 -17.26
CA ILE A 218 -26.82 22.90 -18.34
C ILE A 218 -27.95 23.29 -19.31
N GLN A 219 -29.00 22.48 -19.44
CA GLN A 219 -30.08 22.69 -20.41
C GLN A 219 -30.84 24.01 -20.22
N GLY A 220 -30.87 24.55 -19.00
CA GLY A 220 -31.46 25.87 -18.71
C GLY A 220 -30.64 27.06 -19.21
N ILE A 221 -29.44 26.83 -19.77
CA ILE A 221 -28.56 27.88 -20.31
C ILE A 221 -28.86 28.07 -21.79
N SER A 222 -29.29 29.27 -22.18
CA SER A 222 -29.49 29.63 -23.59
C SER A 222 -28.15 29.73 -24.34
N GLY A 223 -28.02 29.06 -25.49
CA GLY A 223 -26.88 29.22 -26.40
C GLY A 223 -26.44 27.93 -27.12
N THR A 224 -25.80 28.08 -28.28
CA THR A 224 -25.34 26.96 -29.11
C THR A 224 -24.35 26.05 -28.37
N ASP A 225 -23.44 26.63 -27.59
CA ASP A 225 -22.44 25.90 -26.79
C ASP A 225 -23.10 25.04 -25.70
N ALA A 226 -24.19 25.52 -25.08
CA ALA A 226 -24.94 24.76 -24.09
C ALA A 226 -25.64 23.55 -24.73
N THR A 227 -26.27 23.72 -25.90
CA THR A 227 -26.88 22.63 -26.67
C THR A 227 -25.85 21.56 -27.04
N ILE A 228 -24.63 21.96 -27.44
CA ILE A 228 -23.54 21.03 -27.75
C ILE A 228 -23.14 20.23 -26.51
N LEU A 229 -22.99 20.88 -25.36
CA LEU A 229 -22.64 20.20 -24.11
C LEU A 229 -23.72 19.23 -23.63
N VAL A 230 -24.99 19.64 -23.68
CA VAL A 230 -26.14 18.78 -23.33
C VAL A 230 -26.12 17.53 -24.20
N ARG A 231 -25.95 17.69 -25.52
CA ARG A 231 -25.86 16.56 -26.45
C ARG A 231 -24.67 15.65 -26.15
N GLN A 232 -23.50 16.20 -25.86
CA GLN A 232 -22.30 15.42 -25.54
C GLN A 232 -22.44 14.66 -24.21
N ALA A 233 -23.04 15.29 -23.19
CA ALA A 233 -23.32 14.64 -21.92
C ALA A 233 -24.38 13.55 -22.05
N GLN A 234 -25.44 13.78 -22.85
CA GLN A 234 -26.45 12.77 -23.14
C GLN A 234 -25.85 11.58 -23.90
N GLN A 235 -24.99 11.84 -24.88
CA GLN A 235 -24.26 10.78 -25.58
C GLN A 235 -23.42 9.95 -24.61
N MET A 236 -22.71 10.59 -23.67
CA MET A 236 -21.97 9.86 -22.64
C MET A 236 -22.91 9.02 -21.76
N ALA A 237 -24.07 9.55 -21.37
CA ALA A 237 -25.06 8.77 -20.63
C ALA A 237 -25.57 7.56 -21.42
N ASP A 238 -25.82 7.71 -22.71
CA ASP A 238 -26.28 6.63 -23.59
C ASP A 238 -25.19 5.56 -23.80
N ASP A 239 -23.92 5.98 -23.91
CA ASP A 239 -22.77 5.08 -23.93
C ASP A 239 -22.68 4.28 -22.62
N GLN A 240 -22.95 4.93 -21.47
CA GLN A 240 -22.96 4.28 -20.16
C GLN A 240 -24.13 3.31 -19.98
N ASP A 241 -25.33 3.68 -20.42
CA ASP A 241 -26.50 2.79 -20.43
C ASP A 241 -26.25 1.56 -21.31
N THR A 242 -25.57 1.73 -22.44
CA THR A 242 -25.17 0.61 -23.30
C THR A 242 -24.23 -0.35 -22.55
N VAL A 243 -23.24 0.18 -21.81
CA VAL A 243 -22.37 -0.61 -20.94
C VAL A 243 -23.16 -1.29 -19.82
N MET A 244 -24.12 -0.61 -19.18
CA MET A 244 -24.99 -1.18 -18.15
C MET A 244 -25.83 -2.35 -18.70
N ILE A 245 -26.53 -2.14 -19.81
CA ILE A 245 -27.37 -3.15 -20.49
C ILE A 245 -26.55 -4.39 -20.87
N LEU A 246 -25.29 -4.21 -21.24
CA LEU A 246 -24.43 -5.31 -21.62
C LEU A 246 -23.78 -6.05 -20.45
N PHE A 247 -23.79 -5.52 -19.22
CA PHE A 247 -22.96 -6.07 -18.15
C PHE A 247 -23.61 -6.15 -16.77
N GLU A 248 -24.42 -5.18 -16.37
CA GLU A 248 -25.23 -5.29 -15.14
C GLU A 248 -26.47 -6.18 -15.37
N MET A 249 -26.87 -6.30 -16.64
CA MET A 249 -27.92 -7.22 -17.09
C MET A 249 -27.37 -8.56 -17.61
N THR A 250 -26.05 -8.75 -17.67
CA THR A 250 -25.45 -10.05 -18.00
C THR A 250 -25.51 -11.07 -16.87
N PRO A 251 -25.77 -10.65 -15.61
CA PRO A 251 -26.32 -11.55 -14.59
C PRO A 251 -27.84 -11.44 -14.38
N VAL A 252 -28.57 -10.44 -14.92
CA VAL A 252 -29.96 -10.15 -14.48
C VAL A 252 -30.99 -9.80 -15.58
N ILE A 253 -30.64 -9.35 -16.79
CA ILE A 253 -31.61 -9.09 -17.87
C ILE A 253 -31.04 -9.49 -19.26
N GLY A 254 -30.94 -10.80 -19.47
CA GLY A 254 -31.45 -11.42 -20.71
C GLY A 254 -32.94 -11.83 -20.58
N GLU A 255 -33.63 -11.34 -19.54
CA GLU A 255 -34.52 -12.23 -18.79
C GLU A 255 -36.03 -12.11 -18.98
N LEU A 256 -36.55 -11.23 -19.84
CA LEU A 256 -38.00 -11.23 -20.08
C LEU A 256 -38.42 -11.76 -21.45
N ILE A 257 -37.59 -11.64 -22.49
CA ILE A 257 -37.96 -12.13 -23.82
C ILE A 257 -37.17 -13.39 -24.20
N ASP A 258 -35.91 -13.51 -23.77
CA ASP A 258 -35.08 -14.69 -24.07
C ASP A 258 -35.04 -15.72 -22.92
N LEU A 259 -35.18 -15.30 -21.65
CA LEU A 259 -35.39 -16.25 -20.54
C LEU A 259 -36.83 -16.79 -20.44
N TYR A 260 -37.83 -16.11 -21.02
CA TYR A 260 -39.15 -16.72 -21.28
C TYR A 260 -39.03 -17.95 -22.20
N ARG A 261 -38.13 -17.88 -23.19
CA ARG A 261 -37.86 -18.98 -24.13
C ARG A 261 -36.97 -20.07 -23.52
N LEU A 262 -36.09 -19.68 -22.59
CA LEU A 262 -35.14 -20.58 -21.91
C LEU A 262 -35.79 -21.35 -20.73
N GLY A 263 -36.71 -20.75 -19.99
CA GLY A 263 -37.37 -21.35 -18.82
C GLY A 263 -38.54 -22.27 -19.15
N THR A 264 -39.26 -22.01 -20.25
CA THR A 264 -40.26 -22.94 -20.80
C THR A 264 -39.62 -24.06 -21.61
N GLY A 265 -38.34 -23.89 -21.95
CA GLY A 265 -37.63 -24.69 -22.93
C GLY A 265 -38.39 -24.72 -24.24
N ASN A 266 -38.89 -23.60 -24.74
CA ASN A 266 -39.60 -23.53 -26.02
C ASN A 266 -39.40 -22.15 -26.70
N GLU A 267 -39.26 -22.12 -28.03
CA GLU A 267 -39.33 -20.94 -28.87
C GLU A 267 -40.70 -20.25 -28.73
N VAL A 268 -40.85 -19.03 -29.25
CA VAL A 268 -42.17 -18.32 -29.26
C VAL A 268 -43.25 -19.10 -30.02
N LEU A 269 -42.84 -20.06 -30.86
CA LEU A 269 -43.71 -20.98 -31.59
C LEU A 269 -43.78 -22.40 -30.97
N GLY A 270 -43.20 -22.62 -29.78
CA GLY A 270 -43.43 -23.82 -28.97
C GLY A 270 -42.39 -24.96 -29.04
N GLY A 271 -41.17 -24.74 -29.56
CA GLY A 271 -40.15 -25.81 -29.72
C GLY A 271 -38.87 -25.66 -28.86
N LYS A 272 -38.31 -26.73 -28.30
CA LYS A 272 -37.15 -26.70 -27.37
C LYS A 272 -35.88 -26.04 -27.93
N LEU A 273 -35.44 -24.96 -27.28
CA LEU A 273 -34.16 -24.29 -27.54
C LEU A 273 -32.97 -25.18 -27.15
N SER A 274 -31.95 -25.21 -28.01
CA SER A 274 -30.75 -25.99 -27.78
C SER A 274 -29.69 -25.17 -27.01
N GLU A 275 -28.77 -25.83 -26.29
CA GLU A 275 -27.59 -25.19 -25.67
C GLU A 275 -26.72 -24.41 -26.67
N MET A 276 -26.89 -24.71 -27.96
CA MET A 276 -26.25 -24.08 -29.09
C MET A 276 -26.70 -22.63 -29.29
N ASP A 277 -28.00 -22.39 -29.16
CA ASP A 277 -28.63 -21.07 -29.38
C ASP A 277 -28.27 -20.08 -28.26
N LYS A 278 -28.02 -20.63 -27.06
CA LYS A 278 -27.50 -19.89 -25.90
C LYS A 278 -26.08 -19.38 -26.14
N ALA A 279 -25.21 -20.24 -26.68
CA ALA A 279 -23.81 -19.90 -26.97
C ALA A 279 -23.69 -18.89 -28.14
N LEU A 280 -24.56 -19.05 -29.15
CA LEU A 280 -24.70 -18.17 -30.32
C LEU A 280 -24.98 -16.71 -29.94
N THR A 281 -25.95 -16.50 -29.05
CA THR A 281 -26.41 -15.16 -28.65
C THR A 281 -25.33 -14.36 -27.92
N GLY A 282 -24.58 -15.00 -27.01
CA GLY A 282 -23.47 -14.35 -26.29
C GLY A 282 -22.30 -13.93 -27.19
N ILE A 283 -22.09 -14.64 -28.30
CA ILE A 283 -21.01 -14.35 -29.26
C ILE A 283 -21.39 -13.18 -30.18
N PHE A 284 -22.66 -13.03 -30.56
CA PHE A 284 -23.10 -11.95 -31.45
C PHE A 284 -23.19 -10.57 -30.78
N MET A 285 -23.40 -10.51 -29.47
CA MET A 285 -23.45 -9.25 -28.71
C MET A 285 -22.06 -8.66 -28.41
N PHE A 286 -20.98 -9.42 -28.57
CA PHE A 286 -19.63 -8.97 -28.28
C PHE A 286 -19.02 -8.16 -29.44
N THR A 287 -19.04 -6.84 -29.31
CA THR A 287 -18.30 -5.94 -30.23
C THR A 287 -16.93 -5.55 -29.66
N PRO A 288 -15.99 -5.15 -30.53
CA PRO A 288 -14.74 -4.51 -30.16
C PRO A 288 -14.80 -3.48 -29.02
N ALA A 289 -15.73 -2.53 -29.10
CA ALA A 289 -15.88 -1.45 -28.10
C ALA A 289 -16.32 -1.99 -26.73
N ILE A 290 -17.16 -3.04 -26.75
CA ILE A 290 -17.68 -3.70 -25.56
C ILE A 290 -16.57 -4.49 -24.86
N ALA A 291 -15.73 -5.20 -25.61
CA ALA A 291 -14.57 -5.89 -25.08
C ALA A 291 -13.55 -4.92 -24.44
N GLU A 292 -13.35 -3.74 -25.03
CA GLU A 292 -12.46 -2.72 -24.48
C GLU A 292 -13.00 -2.12 -23.15
N GLN A 293 -14.31 -1.87 -23.06
CA GLN A 293 -14.94 -1.41 -21.82
C GLN A 293 -14.95 -2.48 -20.72
N LEU A 294 -15.21 -3.75 -21.09
CA LEU A 294 -15.15 -4.89 -20.18
C LEU A 294 -13.77 -5.04 -19.55
N PHE A 295 -12.72 -4.91 -20.37
CA PHE A 295 -11.34 -4.93 -19.91
C PHE A 295 -11.07 -3.85 -18.86
N LYS A 296 -11.51 -2.62 -19.14
CA LYS A 296 -11.18 -1.43 -18.34
C LYS A 296 -11.93 -1.37 -17.01
N ARG A 297 -13.20 -1.80 -16.98
CA ARG A 297 -14.08 -1.68 -15.80
C ARG A 297 -14.27 -2.97 -15.02
N TYR A 298 -14.31 -4.10 -15.72
CA TYR A 298 -14.53 -5.42 -15.14
C TYR A 298 -13.43 -6.40 -15.56
N PRO A 299 -12.15 -6.10 -15.28
CA PRO A 299 -11.01 -6.88 -15.76
C PRO A 299 -11.05 -8.37 -15.38
N LYS A 300 -11.65 -8.73 -14.23
CA LYS A 300 -11.88 -10.14 -13.86
C LYS A 300 -12.85 -10.83 -14.83
N VAL A 301 -13.95 -10.16 -15.18
CA VAL A 301 -14.94 -10.65 -16.15
C VAL A 301 -14.33 -10.73 -17.54
N PHE A 302 -13.48 -9.75 -17.93
CA PHE A 302 -12.73 -9.82 -19.18
C PHE A 302 -11.82 -11.04 -19.27
N LEU A 303 -11.05 -11.32 -18.20
CA LEU A 303 -10.16 -12.48 -18.19
C LEU A 303 -10.94 -13.78 -18.27
N SER A 304 -12.00 -13.94 -17.46
CA SER A 304 -12.89 -15.10 -17.50
C SER A 304 -13.55 -15.28 -18.88
N MET A 305 -13.99 -14.20 -19.52
CA MET A 305 -14.59 -14.25 -20.85
C MET A 305 -13.57 -14.57 -21.95
N LYS A 306 -12.38 -13.98 -21.87
CA LYS A 306 -11.28 -14.27 -22.81
C LYS A 306 -10.84 -15.73 -22.72
N ASP A 307 -10.78 -16.29 -21.51
CA ASP A 307 -10.42 -17.69 -21.27
C ASP A 307 -11.56 -18.62 -21.72
N PHE A 308 -12.81 -18.26 -21.44
CA PHE A 308 -13.98 -18.94 -22.01
C PHE A 308 -13.94 -18.97 -23.54
N LEU A 309 -13.76 -17.83 -24.21
CA LEU A 309 -13.67 -17.78 -25.67
C LEU A 309 -12.47 -18.58 -26.20
N LYS A 310 -11.32 -18.56 -25.51
CA LYS A 310 -10.15 -19.36 -25.87
C LYS A 310 -10.45 -20.87 -25.84
N GLU A 311 -11.02 -21.35 -24.75
CA GLU A 311 -11.36 -22.77 -24.55
C GLU A 311 -12.40 -23.25 -25.56
N ASN A 312 -13.38 -22.40 -25.85
CA ASN A 312 -14.45 -22.73 -26.79
C ASN A 312 -14.01 -22.65 -28.26
N THR A 313 -13.03 -21.81 -28.61
CA THR A 313 -12.59 -21.58 -30.01
C THR A 313 -11.31 -22.31 -30.42
N MET A 314 -10.79 -23.23 -29.59
CA MET A 314 -9.60 -24.00 -29.91
C MET A 314 -9.71 -24.73 -31.27
N PRO A 315 -8.61 -24.92 -32.00
CA PRO A 315 -8.65 -25.51 -33.34
C PRO A 315 -9.09 -26.98 -33.38
N VAL A 316 -8.87 -27.73 -32.29
CA VAL A 316 -9.19 -29.15 -32.15
C VAL A 316 -9.62 -29.41 -30.71
N GLY A 317 -10.76 -30.08 -30.52
CA GLY A 317 -11.24 -30.55 -29.21
C GLY A 317 -11.97 -29.51 -28.35
N GLY A 318 -12.18 -28.30 -28.85
CA GLY A 318 -12.99 -27.27 -28.16
C GLY A 318 -14.48 -27.61 -28.16
N PHE A 319 -15.25 -26.92 -27.31
CA PHE A 319 -16.71 -27.05 -27.23
C PHE A 319 -17.38 -26.92 -28.60
N PHE A 320 -17.02 -25.90 -29.40
CA PHE A 320 -17.60 -25.71 -30.73
C PHE A 320 -17.21 -26.79 -31.73
N ASP A 321 -16.04 -27.43 -31.60
CA ASP A 321 -15.71 -28.59 -32.46
C ASP A 321 -16.57 -29.79 -32.11
N SER A 322 -16.73 -30.06 -30.81
CA SER A 322 -17.61 -31.12 -30.32
C SER A 322 -19.06 -30.85 -30.70
N ALA A 323 -19.50 -29.60 -30.69
CA ALA A 323 -20.83 -29.19 -31.09
C ALA A 323 -21.02 -29.22 -32.62
N ILE A 324 -20.05 -28.79 -33.43
CA ILE A 324 -20.08 -28.89 -34.91
C ILE A 324 -20.12 -30.36 -35.35
N ILE A 325 -19.39 -31.25 -34.66
CA ILE A 325 -19.42 -32.69 -34.94
C ILE A 325 -20.80 -33.28 -34.65
N ARG A 326 -21.50 -32.79 -33.62
CA ARG A 326 -22.81 -33.32 -33.19
C ARG A 326 -24.02 -32.66 -33.89
N ALA A 327 -23.93 -31.39 -34.22
CA ALA A 327 -25.03 -30.56 -34.71
C ALA A 327 -24.82 -30.02 -36.13
N GLY A 328 -23.67 -30.31 -36.76
CA GLY A 328 -23.38 -29.94 -38.15
C GLY A 328 -22.63 -28.61 -38.34
N GLN A 329 -22.37 -28.26 -39.61
CA GLN A 329 -21.56 -27.10 -40.01
C GLN A 329 -22.21 -25.73 -39.76
N GLU A 330 -23.48 -25.69 -39.34
CA GLU A 330 -24.23 -24.45 -39.08
C GLU A 330 -23.62 -23.62 -37.94
N LEU A 331 -22.84 -24.25 -37.06
CA LEU A 331 -22.08 -23.60 -35.99
C LEU A 331 -20.72 -23.04 -36.43
N ALA A 332 -20.23 -23.38 -37.62
CA ALA A 332 -18.93 -22.92 -38.10
C ALA A 332 -18.82 -21.37 -38.18
N PRO A 333 -19.86 -20.62 -38.61
CA PRO A 333 -19.84 -19.15 -38.57
C PRO A 333 -19.72 -18.58 -37.15
N VAL A 334 -20.30 -19.27 -36.16
CA VAL A 334 -20.29 -18.88 -34.74
C VAL A 334 -18.92 -19.09 -34.14
N LYS A 335 -18.32 -20.25 -34.38
CA LYS A 335 -16.93 -20.55 -34.00
C LYS A 335 -15.97 -19.55 -34.65
N LYS A 336 -16.20 -19.23 -35.93
CA LYS A 336 -15.42 -18.23 -36.66
C LYS A 336 -15.56 -16.84 -36.01
N LYS A 337 -16.77 -16.42 -35.67
CA LYS A 337 -17.04 -15.12 -35.03
C LYS A 337 -16.44 -15.02 -33.62
N ALA A 338 -16.60 -16.06 -32.81
CA ALA A 338 -15.97 -16.12 -31.49
C ALA A 338 -14.44 -16.10 -31.59
N ARG A 339 -13.87 -16.77 -32.60
CA ARG A 339 -12.43 -16.73 -32.89
C ARG A 339 -11.98 -15.36 -33.35
N GLU A 340 -12.77 -14.65 -34.14
CA GLU A 340 -12.52 -13.25 -34.53
C GLU A 340 -12.54 -12.32 -33.31
N ILE A 341 -13.53 -12.46 -32.42
CA ILE A 341 -13.63 -11.68 -31.17
C ILE A 341 -12.45 -11.99 -30.25
N TRP A 342 -12.14 -13.27 -30.05
CA TRP A 342 -10.97 -13.68 -29.26
C TRP A 342 -9.67 -13.14 -29.86
N ALA A 343 -9.48 -13.27 -31.18
CA ALA A 343 -8.32 -12.73 -31.89
C ALA A 343 -8.25 -11.19 -31.82
N TYR A 344 -9.37 -10.50 -31.66
CA TYR A 344 -9.44 -9.06 -31.42
C TYR A 344 -9.13 -8.68 -29.96
N MET A 345 -9.56 -9.49 -28.98
CA MET A 345 -9.26 -9.29 -27.55
C MET A 345 -7.78 -9.54 -27.22
N MET A 346 -7.12 -10.44 -27.96
CA MET A 346 -5.70 -10.76 -27.79
C MET A 346 -4.76 -9.54 -27.92
N PRO A 347 -4.82 -8.72 -29.00
CA PRO A 347 -4.03 -7.53 -29.12
C PRO A 347 -4.48 -6.43 -28.16
N ILE A 348 -5.73 -6.36 -27.68
CA ILE A 348 -6.13 -5.36 -26.66
C ILE A 348 -5.37 -5.56 -25.36
N GLY A 349 -5.28 -6.81 -24.87
CA GLY A 349 -4.50 -7.11 -23.67
C GLY A 349 -3.01 -6.77 -23.84
N LYS A 350 -2.47 -6.99 -25.05
CA LYS A 350 -1.08 -6.68 -25.40
C LYS A 350 -0.83 -5.18 -25.59
N GLU A 351 -1.69 -4.49 -26.35
CA GLU A 351 -1.65 -3.06 -26.63
C GLU A 351 -1.84 -2.27 -25.34
N LEU A 352 -2.61 -2.76 -24.37
CA LEU A 352 -2.70 -2.12 -23.07
C LEU A 352 -1.48 -2.40 -22.19
N GLY A 353 -0.92 -3.62 -22.20
CA GLY A 353 0.41 -3.86 -21.63
C GLY A 353 1.48 -2.94 -22.24
N GLU A 354 1.36 -2.66 -23.54
CA GLU A 354 2.22 -1.74 -24.27
C GLU A 354 1.87 -0.26 -24.04
N ARG A 355 0.60 0.15 -23.88
CA ARG A 355 0.19 1.55 -23.63
C ARG A 355 0.39 1.95 -22.19
N VAL A 356 0.07 1.07 -21.24
CA VAL A 356 0.49 1.21 -19.84
C VAL A 356 2.00 1.21 -19.80
N GLY A 357 2.66 0.25 -20.45
CA GLY A 357 4.12 0.23 -20.57
C GLY A 357 4.73 1.45 -21.27
N LYS A 358 4.05 2.05 -22.26
CA LYS A 358 4.53 3.18 -23.06
C LYS A 358 4.25 4.52 -22.37
N LYS A 359 3.08 4.73 -21.75
CA LYS A 359 2.85 5.89 -20.86
C LYS A 359 3.85 5.86 -19.70
N VAL A 360 4.12 4.68 -19.14
CA VAL A 360 5.15 4.52 -18.11
C VAL A 360 6.57 4.74 -18.67
N ARG A 361 6.90 4.31 -19.91
CA ARG A 361 8.16 4.68 -20.62
C ARG A 361 8.30 6.18 -20.89
N THR A 362 7.22 6.87 -21.26
CA THR A 362 7.27 8.27 -21.72
C THR A 362 7.36 9.25 -20.55
N VAL A 363 6.78 8.90 -19.40
CA VAL A 363 6.89 9.70 -18.16
C VAL A 363 8.23 9.48 -17.44
N ALA A 364 8.92 8.36 -17.67
CA ALA A 364 10.11 7.98 -16.91
C ALA A 364 11.42 7.82 -17.71
N GLY A 365 11.40 7.80 -19.05
CA GLY A 365 12.61 7.62 -19.88
C GLY A 365 13.27 6.23 -19.78
N GLU A 366 12.63 5.26 -19.14
CA GLU A 366 13.20 3.94 -18.82
C GLU A 366 12.45 2.80 -19.56
N SER A 367 13.12 1.68 -19.81
CA SER A 367 12.52 0.50 -20.46
C SER A 367 11.47 -0.19 -19.57
N LEU A 368 10.50 -0.90 -20.16
CA LEU A 368 9.45 -1.65 -19.43
C LEU A 368 10.04 -2.67 -18.44
N THR A 369 11.17 -3.29 -18.78
CA THR A 369 11.89 -4.22 -17.90
C THR A 369 12.63 -3.49 -16.79
N ALA A 370 13.14 -2.29 -17.05
CA ALA A 370 13.73 -1.43 -16.02
C ALA A 370 12.67 -0.83 -15.10
N ILE A 371 11.47 -0.53 -15.61
CA ILE A 371 10.34 -0.07 -14.79
C ILE A 371 9.71 -1.25 -14.03
N ALA A 372 9.55 -2.43 -14.64
CA ALA A 372 9.10 -3.63 -13.93
C ALA A 372 10.10 -4.04 -12.87
N LYS A 373 11.40 -4.03 -13.19
CA LYS A 373 12.47 -4.19 -12.22
C LYS A 373 12.40 -3.09 -11.16
N ARG A 374 12.20 -1.82 -11.50
CA ARG A 374 11.99 -0.70 -10.56
C ARG A 374 10.66 -0.77 -9.81
N MET A 375 9.65 -1.49 -10.28
CA MET A 375 8.33 -1.66 -9.64
C MET A 375 8.30 -2.88 -8.72
N ASP A 376 9.00 -3.95 -9.11
CA ASP A 376 9.43 -5.06 -8.26
C ASP A 376 10.44 -4.57 -7.22
N ASP A 377 11.25 -3.57 -7.60
CA ASP A 377 12.23 -2.89 -6.76
C ASP A 377 11.67 -1.63 -6.07
N MET A 378 10.43 -1.22 -6.37
CA MET A 378 9.74 -0.19 -5.62
C MET A 378 9.00 -0.96 -4.53
N PRO A 379 9.13 -0.57 -3.25
CA PRO A 379 8.06 -0.87 -2.33
C PRO A 379 6.83 -0.13 -2.84
N THR A 380 6.01 -0.82 -3.64
CA THR A 380 4.58 -0.51 -3.65
C THR A 380 4.11 -0.64 -2.21
N ALA A 381 3.27 0.31 -1.78
CA ALA A 381 2.79 0.50 -0.41
C ALA A 381 3.72 1.33 0.48
N ARG A 382 3.38 2.62 0.62
CA ARG A 382 3.05 3.08 1.97
C ARG A 382 2.12 2.01 2.52
N TRP A 383 2.65 1.19 3.44
CA TRP A 383 1.83 0.23 4.17
C TRP A 383 0.58 0.96 4.64
N SER A 384 -0.58 0.29 4.57
CA SER A 384 -1.75 0.84 5.26
C SER A 384 -1.35 1.13 6.71
N ARG A 385 -2.05 2.05 7.37
CA ARG A 385 -1.76 2.37 8.77
C ARG A 385 -1.67 1.11 9.62
N GLU A 386 -2.57 0.16 9.38
CA GLU A 386 -2.65 -1.14 10.06
C GLU A 386 -1.41 -1.99 9.80
N MET A 387 -0.96 -2.09 8.54
CA MET A 387 0.26 -2.82 8.19
C MET A 387 1.51 -2.20 8.81
N ALA A 388 1.58 -0.86 8.87
CA ALA A 388 2.68 -0.14 9.52
C ALA A 388 2.72 -0.38 11.03
N ILE A 389 1.56 -0.31 11.69
CA ILE A 389 1.43 -0.62 13.12
C ILE A 389 1.78 -2.09 13.38
N GLU A 390 1.28 -3.03 12.58
CA GLU A 390 1.56 -4.45 12.75
C GLU A 390 3.06 -4.74 12.68
N ALA A 391 3.72 -4.24 11.65
CA ALA A 391 5.14 -4.49 11.42
C ALA A 391 6.08 -3.76 12.38
N SER A 392 5.63 -2.67 13.03
CA SER A 392 6.37 -2.02 14.11
C SER A 392 6.61 -2.95 15.30
N ASN A 393 5.77 -4.00 15.44
CA ASN A 393 5.68 -4.87 16.61
C ASN A 393 5.48 -4.13 17.95
N ILE A 394 5.13 -2.85 17.94
CA ILE A 394 4.71 -2.14 19.16
C ILE A 394 3.35 -2.71 19.61
N ILE A 395 3.11 -2.74 20.92
CA ILE A 395 1.80 -3.19 21.42
C ILE A 395 0.75 -2.09 21.17
N PRO A 396 -0.52 -2.43 20.87
CA PRO A 396 -1.52 -1.45 20.44
C PRO A 396 -1.68 -0.26 21.39
N ALA A 397 -1.82 -0.50 22.70
CA ALA A 397 -1.98 0.57 23.69
C ALA A 397 -0.78 1.54 23.74
N HIS A 398 0.44 1.03 23.53
CA HIS A 398 1.63 1.89 23.45
C HIS A 398 1.68 2.67 22.13
N MET A 399 1.22 2.08 21.03
CA MET A 399 1.11 2.78 19.74
C MET A 399 0.09 3.93 19.82
N ASP A 400 -1.05 3.73 20.48
CA ASP A 400 -2.03 4.79 20.70
C ASP A 400 -1.46 5.93 21.55
N ALA A 401 -0.73 5.60 22.62
CA ALA A 401 0.01 6.59 23.41
C ALA A 401 1.03 7.37 22.56
N LEU A 402 1.81 6.69 21.71
CA LEU A 402 2.77 7.34 20.81
C LEU A 402 2.06 8.27 19.80
N LEU A 403 0.91 7.87 19.27
CA LEU A 403 0.07 8.70 18.40
C LEU A 403 -0.45 9.95 19.12
N ASP A 404 -0.84 9.82 20.38
CA ASP A 404 -1.28 10.92 21.22
C ASP A 404 -0.14 11.91 21.49
N VAL A 405 1.08 11.42 21.80
CA VAL A 405 2.26 12.29 21.95
C VAL A 405 2.60 13.01 20.66
N ALA A 406 2.66 12.28 19.53
CA ALA A 406 2.97 12.88 18.23
C ALA A 406 2.00 14.02 17.87
N ALA A 407 0.70 13.79 18.10
CA ALA A 407 -0.34 14.79 17.84
C ALA A 407 -0.29 15.96 18.84
N ALA A 408 -0.20 15.69 20.14
CA ALA A 408 -0.22 16.73 21.17
C ALA A 408 1.01 17.64 21.11
N LYS A 409 2.19 17.07 20.80
CA LYS A 409 3.46 17.81 20.74
C LYS A 409 3.82 18.31 19.35
N GLN A 410 3.01 17.97 18.33
CA GLN A 410 3.27 18.31 16.94
C GLN A 410 4.66 17.83 16.47
N ILE A 411 5.01 16.60 16.83
CA ILE A 411 6.30 15.97 16.52
C ILE A 411 6.13 14.73 15.63
N VAL A 412 7.17 14.45 14.85
CA VAL A 412 7.36 13.19 14.12
C VAL A 412 8.19 12.26 15.01
N ILE A 413 7.67 11.05 15.27
CA ILE A 413 8.39 10.02 16.03
C ILE A 413 8.77 8.91 15.06
N MET A 414 10.05 8.61 14.91
CA MET A 414 10.51 7.45 14.16
C MET A 414 11.07 6.41 15.13
N LEU A 415 10.69 5.15 14.95
CA LEU A 415 11.12 4.02 15.78
C LEU A 415 11.87 2.98 14.94
N ARG A 416 12.91 2.40 15.53
CA ARG A 416 13.59 1.22 15.00
C ARG A 416 12.68 -0.02 15.11
N PRO A 417 12.99 -1.11 14.41
CA PRO A 417 12.21 -2.34 14.49
C PRO A 417 12.19 -2.90 15.92
N PHE A 418 10.99 -3.11 16.46
CA PHE A 418 10.84 -3.88 17.70
C PHE A 418 10.72 -5.36 17.37
N ASN A 419 11.38 -6.24 18.14
CA ASN A 419 11.31 -7.68 17.90
C ASN A 419 9.92 -8.23 18.31
N LYS A 420 9.32 -9.09 17.46
CA LYS A 420 8.06 -9.80 17.76
C LYS A 420 8.07 -10.57 19.08
N THR A 421 9.19 -11.20 19.46
CA THR A 421 9.31 -11.86 20.79
C THR A 421 9.26 -10.81 21.91
N GLY A 422 9.85 -9.64 21.68
CA GLY A 422 9.76 -8.48 22.57
C GLY A 422 8.32 -7.98 22.72
N LYS A 423 7.53 -7.91 21.63
CA LYS A 423 6.11 -7.51 21.67
C LYS A 423 5.32 -8.37 22.65
N LYS A 424 5.44 -9.69 22.52
CA LYS A 424 4.73 -10.64 23.37
C LYS A 424 5.17 -10.49 24.83
N ALA A 425 6.48 -10.45 25.08
CA ALA A 425 7.01 -10.30 26.44
C ALA A 425 6.63 -8.97 27.09
N MET A 426 6.57 -7.89 26.32
CA MET A 426 6.12 -6.58 26.78
C MET A 426 4.64 -6.61 27.16
N GLN A 427 3.79 -7.23 26.34
CA GLN A 427 2.38 -7.39 26.64
C GLN A 427 2.18 -8.19 27.93
N GLU A 428 2.87 -9.32 28.09
CA GLU A 428 2.84 -10.12 29.33
C GLU A 428 3.31 -9.32 30.56
N ALA A 429 4.32 -8.47 30.40
CA ALA A 429 4.80 -7.61 31.48
C ALA A 429 3.80 -6.51 31.84
N VAL A 430 3.13 -5.89 30.86
CA VAL A 430 2.04 -4.94 31.09
C VAL A 430 0.89 -5.62 31.84
N ASP A 431 0.47 -6.80 31.39
CA ASP A 431 -0.65 -7.54 31.98
C ASP A 431 -0.35 -7.95 33.43
N ARG A 432 0.87 -8.45 33.69
CA ARG A 432 1.34 -8.73 35.05
C ARG A 432 1.35 -7.48 35.91
N ALA A 433 1.96 -6.40 35.42
CA ALA A 433 2.11 -5.16 36.17
C ALA A 433 0.77 -4.52 36.54
N LYS A 434 -0.27 -4.67 35.72
CA LYS A 434 -1.64 -4.26 36.08
C LYS A 434 -2.19 -5.01 37.28
N VAL A 435 -1.82 -6.27 37.47
CA VAL A 435 -2.27 -7.11 38.59
C VAL A 435 -1.43 -6.87 39.83
N THR A 436 -0.11 -6.82 39.69
CA THR A 436 0.82 -6.76 40.82
C THR A 436 1.17 -5.35 41.28
N GLY A 437 0.96 -4.34 40.43
CA GLY A 437 1.44 -2.97 40.65
C GLY A 437 2.95 -2.80 40.40
N ASP A 438 3.62 -3.83 39.89
CA ASP A 438 5.06 -3.79 39.58
C ASP A 438 5.39 -2.82 38.44
N TRP A 439 6.66 -2.42 38.37
CA TRP A 439 7.15 -1.62 37.25
C TRP A 439 7.65 -2.54 36.13
N ILE A 440 7.36 -2.16 34.88
CA ILE A 440 8.03 -2.76 33.72
C ILE A 440 9.48 -2.31 33.73
N ALA A 441 10.39 -3.28 33.62
CA ALA A 441 11.81 -3.03 33.44
C ALA A 441 12.19 -3.29 31.98
N THR A 442 12.61 -2.26 31.26
CA THR A 442 13.28 -2.43 29.98
C THR A 442 14.74 -2.01 30.08
N LYS A 443 15.51 -2.42 29.08
CA LYS A 443 16.95 -2.24 29.00
C LYS A 443 17.30 -0.75 28.89
N TRP A 444 18.12 -0.25 29.81
CA TRP A 444 18.69 1.09 29.73
C TRP A 444 20.14 1.06 29.25
N MET A 445 20.76 2.23 29.05
CA MET A 445 22.07 2.33 28.39
C MET A 445 23.21 1.58 29.05
N ASP A 446 23.20 1.34 30.36
CA ASP A 446 24.26 0.56 31.03
C ASP A 446 24.14 -0.94 30.80
N VAL A 447 22.92 -1.42 30.58
CA VAL A 447 22.66 -2.82 30.28
C VAL A 447 23.01 -3.02 28.82
N LYS A 448 24.28 -3.31 28.49
CA LYS A 448 24.69 -3.64 27.11
C LYS A 448 24.39 -5.07 26.63
N PRO A 449 24.26 -6.09 27.52
CA PRO A 449 23.92 -7.45 27.10
C PRO A 449 22.68 -7.56 26.20
N LYS A 450 22.71 -8.53 25.29
CA LYS A 450 21.69 -8.69 24.24
C LYS A 450 20.64 -9.71 24.67
N SER A 451 19.38 -9.43 24.33
CA SER A 451 18.26 -10.35 24.54
C SER A 451 18.41 -11.63 23.71
N ALA A 452 17.71 -12.68 24.14
CA ALA A 452 17.61 -13.93 23.40
C ALA A 452 16.57 -13.85 22.28
N SER A 453 16.89 -14.49 21.15
CA SER A 453 15.92 -14.72 20.07
C SER A 453 15.02 -15.93 20.34
N ASN A 454 15.46 -16.85 21.22
CA ASN A 454 14.69 -18.06 21.53
C ASN A 454 13.36 -17.68 22.22
N PRO A 455 12.20 -18.08 21.66
CA PRO A 455 10.89 -17.74 22.21
C PRO A 455 10.60 -18.27 23.62
N LEU A 456 11.35 -19.26 24.13
CA LEU A 456 11.19 -19.76 25.50
C LEU A 456 11.60 -18.70 26.53
N LEU A 457 12.65 -17.91 26.25
CA LEU A 457 13.13 -16.90 27.19
C LEU A 457 12.27 -15.63 27.22
N GLY A 458 11.29 -15.51 26.31
CA GLY A 458 10.39 -14.35 26.24
C GLY A 458 11.18 -13.03 26.18
N ALA A 459 12.14 -12.94 25.25
CA ALA A 459 13.03 -11.78 25.08
C ALA A 459 13.91 -11.41 26.29
N GLY A 460 14.01 -12.27 27.31
CA GLY A 460 14.92 -12.08 28.43
C GLY A 460 16.39 -12.02 27.99
N ILE A 461 17.22 -11.40 28.83
CA ILE A 461 18.65 -11.22 28.58
C ILE A 461 19.44 -12.30 29.35
N PRO A 462 19.90 -13.38 28.70
CA PRO A 462 20.57 -14.47 29.40
C PRO A 462 21.96 -14.06 29.90
N LEU A 463 22.34 -14.55 31.08
CA LEU A 463 23.67 -14.35 31.65
C LEU A 463 24.76 -15.05 30.83
N ASN A 464 24.39 -16.12 30.11
CA ASN A 464 25.25 -16.78 29.14
C ASN A 464 25.02 -16.16 27.74
N PRO A 465 25.97 -15.38 27.19
CA PRO A 465 25.76 -14.72 25.89
C PRO A 465 25.60 -15.70 24.72
N ASN A 466 26.00 -16.97 24.89
CA ASN A 466 25.76 -18.02 23.89
C ASN A 466 24.28 -18.44 23.81
N LEU A 467 23.40 -17.90 24.64
CA LEU A 467 21.95 -18.12 24.57
C LEU A 467 21.22 -16.85 24.10
N SER A 468 21.96 -15.77 23.80
CA SER A 468 21.44 -14.52 23.26
C SER A 468 21.33 -14.58 21.73
N LYS A 469 20.94 -13.48 21.07
CA LYS A 469 20.98 -13.37 19.60
C LYS A 469 22.35 -13.66 18.96
N PHE A 470 23.44 -13.62 19.75
CA PHE A 470 24.76 -14.04 19.25
C PHE A 470 24.84 -15.52 18.89
N ASP A 471 23.96 -16.37 19.42
CA ASP A 471 23.85 -17.77 19.00
C ASP A 471 23.37 -17.89 17.55
N ASP A 472 22.41 -17.05 17.14
CA ASP A 472 21.94 -16.98 15.77
C ASP A 472 23.05 -16.46 14.83
N GLU A 473 23.78 -15.42 15.26
CA GLU A 473 24.93 -14.89 14.52
C GLU A 473 26.00 -15.97 14.35
N LEU A 474 26.31 -16.73 15.42
CA LEU A 474 27.31 -17.80 15.37
C LEU A 474 26.84 -18.95 14.47
N THR A 475 25.58 -19.35 14.57
CA THR A 475 24.99 -20.40 13.73
C THR A 475 25.02 -20.00 12.25
N LYS A 476 24.70 -18.73 11.93
CA LYS A 476 24.80 -18.20 10.56
C LYS A 476 26.23 -18.20 10.06
N ALA A 477 27.19 -17.73 10.87
CA ALA A 477 28.61 -17.72 10.53
C ALA A 477 29.16 -19.14 10.30
N LEU A 478 28.81 -20.08 11.18
CA LEU A 478 29.19 -21.50 11.05
C LEU A 478 28.61 -22.12 9.77
N LYS A 479 27.35 -21.83 9.44
CA LYS A 479 26.72 -22.31 8.21
C LYS A 479 27.37 -21.75 6.95
N LYS A 480 27.83 -20.49 6.98
CA LYS A 480 28.61 -19.88 5.88
C LYS A 480 30.01 -20.47 5.78
N GLY A 481 30.57 -20.94 6.89
CA GLY A 481 31.92 -21.48 6.98
C GLY A 481 33.03 -20.42 6.93
N ASP A 482 32.71 -19.14 7.14
CA ASP A 482 33.70 -18.04 7.14
C ASP A 482 34.45 -17.98 8.49
N PRO A 483 35.76 -18.31 8.53
CA PRO A 483 36.53 -18.30 9.77
C PRO A 483 36.62 -16.93 10.43
N ALA A 484 36.64 -15.84 9.66
CA ALA A 484 36.73 -14.49 10.18
C ALA A 484 35.42 -14.08 10.88
N GLU A 485 34.28 -14.34 10.25
CA GLU A 485 32.95 -14.09 10.83
C GLU A 485 32.75 -14.94 12.11
N ILE A 486 33.14 -16.22 12.08
CA ILE A 486 33.08 -17.11 13.26
C ILE A 486 33.95 -16.57 14.41
N ALA A 487 35.20 -16.16 14.12
CA ALA A 487 36.12 -15.62 15.12
C ALA A 487 35.60 -14.30 15.70
N GLU A 488 35.03 -13.43 14.87
CA GLU A 488 34.43 -12.17 15.30
C GLU A 488 33.26 -12.40 16.25
N VAL A 489 32.32 -13.28 15.91
CA VAL A 489 31.16 -13.59 16.76
C VAL A 489 31.61 -14.21 18.08
N ARG A 490 32.56 -15.15 18.06
CA ARG A 490 33.15 -15.73 19.29
C ARG A 490 33.81 -14.66 20.17
N ARG A 491 34.50 -13.68 19.58
CA ARG A 491 35.06 -12.53 20.29
C ARG A 491 33.96 -11.66 20.90
N LYS A 492 32.87 -11.37 20.17
CA LYS A 492 31.69 -10.65 20.70
C LYS A 492 31.10 -11.36 21.92
N ILE A 493 30.91 -12.68 21.84
CA ILE A 493 30.42 -13.51 22.96
C ILE A 493 31.36 -13.42 24.16
N LYS A 494 32.68 -13.56 23.96
CA LYS A 494 33.68 -13.46 25.04
C LYS A 494 33.66 -12.08 25.70
N ASN A 495 33.63 -11.01 24.90
CA ASN A 495 33.55 -9.64 25.42
C ASN A 495 32.26 -9.42 26.20
N MET A 496 31.13 -9.97 25.73
CA MET A 496 29.85 -9.83 26.40
C MET A 496 29.82 -10.50 27.77
N LYS A 497 30.52 -11.63 27.96
CA LYS A 497 30.68 -12.24 29.29
C LYS A 497 31.34 -11.26 30.27
N LYS A 498 32.41 -10.59 29.84
CA LYS A 498 33.09 -9.56 30.65
C LYS A 498 32.15 -8.39 30.97
N THR A 499 31.37 -7.93 30.00
CA THR A 499 30.38 -6.86 30.19
C THR A 499 29.31 -7.23 31.22
N ILE A 500 28.82 -8.48 31.23
CA ILE A 500 27.85 -8.96 32.22
C ILE A 500 28.47 -8.95 33.63
N THR A 501 29.70 -9.47 33.79
CA THR A 501 30.40 -9.42 35.08
C THR A 501 30.58 -7.99 35.58
N GLN A 502 30.96 -7.07 34.69
CA GLN A 502 31.10 -5.65 35.03
C GLN A 502 29.77 -5.01 35.43
N LEU A 503 28.67 -5.37 34.75
CA LEU A 503 27.33 -4.86 35.07
C LEU A 503 26.89 -5.27 36.49
N PHE A 504 27.15 -6.51 36.91
CA PHE A 504 26.89 -6.94 38.29
C PHE A 504 27.80 -6.27 39.34
N ALA A 505 28.96 -5.76 38.93
CA ALA A 505 29.86 -5.01 39.80
C ALA A 505 29.46 -3.52 39.91
N LYS A 506 28.71 -2.98 38.95
CA LYS A 506 28.25 -1.58 38.99
C LYS A 506 27.28 -1.34 40.15
N ARG A 507 27.32 -0.13 40.68
CA ARG A 507 26.45 0.37 41.74
C ARG A 507 25.81 1.70 41.33
N ASP A 508 24.62 2.00 41.85
CA ASP A 508 24.01 3.32 41.74
C ASP A 508 24.71 4.33 42.68
N LEU A 509 24.21 5.58 42.71
CA LEU A 509 24.74 6.65 43.56
C LEU A 509 24.58 6.36 45.07
N HIS A 510 23.75 5.38 45.45
CA HIS A 510 23.51 4.96 46.81
C HIS A 510 24.25 3.66 47.17
N GLY A 511 25.06 3.11 46.26
CA GLY A 511 25.81 1.88 46.48
C GLY A 511 24.99 0.59 46.27
N ASN A 512 23.76 0.66 45.73
CA ASN A 512 22.96 -0.52 45.43
C ASN A 512 23.40 -1.17 44.10
N PRO A 513 23.31 -2.49 43.94
CA PRO A 513 23.54 -3.14 42.64
C PRO A 513 22.59 -2.58 41.56
N LEU A 514 23.02 -2.52 40.31
CA LEU A 514 22.13 -2.05 39.23
C LEU A 514 21.17 -3.11 38.71
N VAL A 515 21.55 -4.39 38.81
CA VAL A 515 20.81 -5.52 38.24
C VAL A 515 20.81 -6.72 39.20
N GLY A 516 19.76 -7.52 39.12
CA GLY A 516 19.67 -8.85 39.71
C GLY A 516 19.77 -9.96 38.66
N LYS A 517 19.55 -11.19 39.11
CA LYS A 517 19.40 -12.36 38.25
C LYS A 517 18.29 -13.27 38.77
N MET A 518 17.66 -14.01 37.87
CA MET A 518 16.72 -15.08 38.20
C MET A 518 16.86 -16.24 37.22
N THR A 519 16.39 -17.42 37.61
CA THR A 519 16.18 -18.54 36.68
C THR A 519 15.02 -18.19 35.74
N ALA A 520 15.23 -18.32 34.44
CA ALA A 520 14.18 -18.11 33.44
C ALA A 520 13.16 -19.24 33.52
N THR A 521 11.89 -18.89 33.37
CA THR A 521 10.79 -19.84 33.50
C THR A 521 9.88 -19.83 32.28
N TYR A 522 9.25 -20.98 32.02
CA TYR A 522 8.23 -21.19 31.01
C TYR A 522 6.92 -21.55 31.70
N LYS A 523 5.86 -20.81 31.37
CA LYS A 523 4.52 -21.04 31.89
C LYS A 523 3.73 -21.94 30.94
N GLU A 524 3.25 -23.06 31.44
CA GLU A 524 2.39 -24.00 30.74
C GLU A 524 0.99 -24.00 31.35
N MET A 525 -0.05 -23.94 30.51
CA MET A 525 -1.43 -24.11 30.96
C MET A 525 -1.83 -25.58 30.82
N LYS A 526 -2.05 -26.28 31.94
CA LYS A 526 -2.51 -27.68 31.97
C LYS A 526 -3.79 -27.75 32.79
N ASN A 527 -4.88 -28.21 32.18
CA ASN A 527 -6.20 -28.31 32.81
C ASN A 527 -6.69 -27.00 33.45
N GLY A 528 -6.43 -25.86 32.80
CA GLY A 528 -6.83 -24.54 33.31
C GLY A 528 -5.98 -23.99 34.46
N SER A 529 -4.97 -24.74 34.92
CA SER A 529 -3.99 -24.28 35.90
C SER A 529 -2.67 -23.92 35.23
N GLU A 530 -2.01 -22.86 35.71
CA GLU A 530 -0.69 -22.44 35.25
C GLU A 530 0.39 -23.19 36.02
N PHE A 531 1.31 -23.84 35.30
CA PHE A 531 2.49 -24.51 35.84
C PHE A 531 3.74 -23.79 35.36
N GLU A 532 4.67 -23.52 36.27
CA GLU A 532 5.91 -22.82 35.97
C GLU A 532 7.08 -23.81 35.96
N HIS A 533 7.77 -23.88 34.83
CA HIS A 533 8.91 -24.78 34.61
C HIS A 533 10.19 -23.97 34.47
N ALA A 534 11.26 -24.38 35.15
CA ALA A 534 12.58 -23.81 34.89
C ALA A 534 13.00 -24.09 33.44
N ILE A 535 13.47 -23.06 32.74
CA ILE A 535 14.07 -23.21 31.41
C ILE A 535 15.50 -23.65 31.61
N LEU A 536 15.84 -24.75 30.97
CA LEU A 536 17.15 -25.35 31.04
C LEU A 536 17.83 -25.31 29.67
N TRP A 537 19.15 -25.44 29.67
CA TRP A 537 19.96 -25.56 28.47
C TRP A 537 21.03 -26.64 28.63
N ALA A 538 21.38 -27.26 27.52
CA ALA A 538 22.46 -28.23 27.43
C ALA A 538 23.13 -28.16 26.05
N THR A 539 24.17 -28.96 25.86
CA THR A 539 24.73 -29.23 24.54
C THR A 539 24.28 -30.63 24.13
N ASP A 540 23.62 -30.77 22.99
CA ASP A 540 23.18 -32.07 22.47
C ASP A 540 24.35 -32.89 21.92
N SER A 541 24.09 -34.15 21.56
CA SER A 541 25.07 -35.08 20.98
C SER A 541 25.72 -34.57 19.68
N SER A 542 25.11 -33.59 19.00
CA SER A 542 25.68 -32.93 17.82
C SER A 542 26.62 -31.76 18.16
N GLY A 543 26.77 -31.42 19.45
CA GLY A 543 27.52 -30.25 19.90
C GLY A 543 26.73 -28.94 19.84
N LYS A 544 25.42 -29.00 19.53
CA LYS A 544 24.56 -27.81 19.44
C LYS A 544 23.96 -27.47 20.79
N LYS A 545 23.89 -26.19 21.12
CA LYS A 545 23.17 -25.71 22.30
C LYS A 545 21.67 -25.79 22.07
N VAL A 546 20.97 -26.41 23.02
CA VAL A 546 19.51 -26.57 23.01
C VAL A 546 18.93 -26.04 24.31
N MET A 547 17.70 -25.54 24.24
CA MET A 547 16.96 -25.01 25.40
C MET A 547 15.59 -25.68 25.46
N GLY A 548 15.12 -25.97 26.67
CA GLY A 548 13.87 -26.68 26.89
C GLY A 548 13.43 -26.69 28.34
N ILE A 549 12.42 -27.51 28.64
CA ILE A 549 11.99 -27.87 29.99
C ILE A 549 12.14 -29.39 30.17
N LEU A 550 12.16 -29.89 31.40
CA LEU A 550 12.10 -31.34 31.63
C LEU A 550 10.67 -31.84 31.52
N ASP A 551 10.47 -32.92 30.77
CA ASP A 551 9.22 -33.68 30.77
C ASP A 551 9.07 -34.53 32.06
N GLU A 552 7.92 -35.17 32.23
CA GLU A 552 7.64 -36.03 33.40
C GLU A 552 8.63 -37.22 33.53
N ALA A 553 9.30 -37.59 32.43
CA ALA A 553 10.32 -38.63 32.39
C ALA A 553 11.75 -38.09 32.52
N GLY A 554 11.92 -36.79 32.81
CA GLY A 554 13.22 -36.15 33.01
C GLY A 554 13.99 -35.86 31.73
N ASN A 555 13.36 -35.94 30.55
CA ASN A 555 14.01 -35.60 29.28
C ASN A 555 13.90 -34.11 29.00
N LEU A 556 14.95 -33.50 28.44
CA LEU A 556 14.89 -32.11 27.98
C LEU A 556 14.10 -32.03 26.67
N ILE A 557 13.01 -31.27 26.67
CA ILE A 557 12.12 -31.09 25.52
C ILE A 557 11.90 -29.61 25.19
N ASP A 558 11.69 -29.29 23.92
CA ASP A 558 11.10 -28.01 23.53
C ASP A 558 9.58 -28.08 23.72
N PRO A 559 8.99 -27.33 24.68
CA PRO A 559 7.56 -27.44 24.97
C PRO A 559 6.66 -26.95 23.83
N LYS A 560 7.20 -26.23 22.83
CA LYS A 560 6.41 -25.76 21.68
C LYS A 560 6.35 -26.77 20.54
N SER A 561 7.47 -27.44 20.26
CA SER A 561 7.56 -28.43 19.18
C SER A 561 7.43 -29.87 19.67
N LEU A 562 7.43 -30.09 20.99
CA LEU A 562 7.53 -31.39 21.66
C LEU A 562 8.75 -32.21 21.24
N LYS A 563 9.76 -31.55 20.64
CA LYS A 563 10.99 -32.19 20.23
C LYS A 563 11.82 -32.54 21.46
N LYS A 564 12.11 -33.83 21.63
CA LYS A 564 13.10 -34.31 22.61
C LYS A 564 14.51 -34.04 22.12
N TYR A 565 15.37 -33.59 23.03
CA TYR A 565 16.79 -33.40 22.75
C TYR A 565 17.60 -34.59 23.30
N ASP A 566 18.54 -35.06 22.47
CA ASP A 566 19.50 -36.08 22.86
C ASP A 566 20.63 -35.42 23.66
N VAL A 567 20.42 -35.30 24.96
CA VAL A 567 21.33 -34.65 25.92
C VAL A 567 21.57 -35.56 27.11
N ASP A 568 22.79 -35.50 27.65
CA ASP A 568 23.04 -36.04 28.99
C ASP A 568 22.37 -35.12 30.02
N VAL A 569 21.30 -35.61 30.65
CA VAL A 569 20.49 -34.87 31.62
C VAL A 569 21.34 -34.37 32.79
N SER A 570 22.44 -35.03 33.13
CA SER A 570 23.35 -34.59 34.20
C SER A 570 24.12 -33.30 33.84
N THR A 571 24.19 -32.96 32.55
CA THR A 571 24.87 -31.75 32.05
C THR A 571 23.95 -30.55 31.88
N VAL A 572 22.65 -30.74 32.08
CA VAL A 572 21.62 -29.72 31.92
C VAL A 572 21.78 -28.64 33.00
N LYS A 573 21.66 -27.38 32.58
CA LYS A 573 21.83 -26.21 33.46
C LYS A 573 20.65 -25.27 33.33
N GLU A 574 20.27 -24.63 34.44
CA GLU A 574 19.29 -23.55 34.41
C GLU A 574 19.78 -22.39 33.54
N VAL A 575 18.84 -21.77 32.82
CA VAL A 575 19.10 -20.52 32.11
C VAL A 575 18.84 -19.35 33.05
N GLU A 576 19.90 -18.70 33.54
CA GLU A 576 19.76 -17.46 34.29
C GLU A 576 19.60 -16.25 33.34
N ILE A 577 18.73 -15.30 33.71
CA ILE A 577 18.48 -14.05 32.99
C ILE A 577 18.65 -12.82 33.89
N LEU A 578 18.94 -11.66 33.29
CA LEU A 578 19.03 -10.38 34.00
C LEU A 578 17.66 -9.86 34.44
N THR A 579 17.62 -9.32 35.65
CA THR A 579 16.44 -8.67 36.24
C THR A 579 16.79 -7.29 36.78
N ASN A 580 15.78 -6.46 37.04
CA ASN A 580 15.94 -5.34 37.96
C ASN A 580 16.05 -5.85 39.41
N LEU A 581 16.28 -4.95 40.37
CA LEU A 581 16.39 -5.31 41.78
C LEU A 581 15.11 -5.89 42.38
N ALA A 582 13.95 -5.58 41.81
CA ALA A 582 12.67 -6.15 42.20
C ALA A 582 12.43 -7.57 41.63
N GLY A 583 13.43 -8.19 40.99
CA GLY A 583 13.30 -9.51 40.39
C GLY A 583 12.47 -9.54 39.10
N THR A 584 12.15 -8.38 38.52
CA THR A 584 11.43 -8.30 37.25
C THR A 584 12.41 -8.40 36.09
N LYS A 585 12.11 -9.30 35.15
CA LYS A 585 12.86 -9.50 33.89
C LYS A 585 13.07 -8.16 33.17
N ILE A 586 14.31 -7.90 32.76
CA ILE A 586 14.64 -6.75 31.90
C ILE A 586 14.31 -7.10 30.44
N LEU A 587 13.39 -6.35 29.84
CA LEU A 587 12.93 -6.52 28.46
C LEU A 587 13.64 -5.58 27.48
N PRO A 588 13.52 -5.82 26.16
CA PRO A 588 13.93 -4.83 25.16
C PRO A 588 13.13 -3.53 25.30
N ASP A 589 13.80 -2.41 25.06
CA ASP A 589 13.25 -1.06 25.01
C ASP A 589 12.78 -0.68 23.59
N TYR A 590 12.11 0.47 23.49
CA TYR A 590 11.70 1.08 22.23
C TYR A 590 12.77 2.06 21.77
N ASP A 591 13.65 1.60 20.89
CA ASP A 591 14.69 2.44 20.33
C ASP A 591 14.10 3.47 19.36
N THR A 592 14.16 4.75 19.74
CA THR A 592 13.83 5.85 18.81
C THR A 592 14.87 5.94 17.70
N PHE A 593 14.42 5.97 16.45
CA PHE A 593 15.28 6.18 15.30
C PHE A 593 15.59 7.66 15.07
N ALA A 594 14.57 8.53 15.11
CA ALA A 594 14.68 9.98 14.94
C ALA A 594 13.46 10.70 15.50
N ILE A 595 13.62 11.93 15.99
CA ILE A 595 12.53 12.80 16.43
C ILE A 595 12.58 14.11 15.63
N GLY A 596 11.49 14.42 14.93
CA GLY A 596 11.33 15.65 14.15
C GLY A 596 10.36 16.63 14.85
N SER A 597 10.72 17.90 15.01
CA SER A 597 9.81 18.92 15.58
C SER A 597 9.94 20.27 14.89
N LYS A 598 8.80 20.96 14.68
CA LYS A 598 8.80 22.35 14.20
C LYS A 598 9.29 23.35 15.24
N SER A 599 9.09 23.04 16.51
CA SER A 599 9.50 23.88 17.63
C SER A 599 10.91 23.50 18.06
N LEU A 600 11.84 24.45 18.00
CA LEU A 600 12.96 24.43 18.94
C LEU A 600 12.38 25.01 20.21
N SER A 601 12.32 24.26 21.30
CA SER A 601 12.22 24.90 22.61
C SER A 601 13.49 25.73 22.77
N GLY A 602 13.43 27.01 22.39
CA GLY A 602 14.50 28.01 22.58
C GLY A 602 14.72 28.38 24.04
N ASN A 603 14.41 27.46 24.95
CA ASN A 603 14.73 27.52 26.36
C ASN A 603 15.57 26.28 26.63
N GLY A 604 16.90 26.46 26.66
CA GLY A 604 17.86 25.37 26.88
C GLY A 604 17.45 24.46 28.05
N ALA A 605 17.74 23.17 27.91
CA ALA A 605 17.44 22.20 28.95
C ALA A 605 18.16 22.60 30.25
N ARG A 606 17.60 22.31 31.43
CA ARG A 606 18.32 22.54 32.69
C ARG A 606 18.68 21.21 33.34
N ASN A 607 19.90 21.07 33.87
CA ASN A 607 20.32 19.86 34.59
C ASN A 607 19.56 19.76 35.93
N ALA A 608 19.75 18.68 36.69
CA ALA A 608 19.11 18.51 38.01
C ALA A 608 19.49 19.62 39.03
N ALA A 609 20.56 20.37 38.76
CA ALA A 609 20.99 21.53 39.54
C ALA A 609 20.42 22.88 39.04
N GLY A 610 19.67 22.89 37.93
CA GLY A 610 19.07 24.09 37.35
C GLY A 610 19.94 24.83 36.34
N ASP A 611 21.13 24.35 35.98
CA ASP A 611 22.00 25.01 34.99
C ASP A 611 21.52 24.73 33.57
N LEU A 612 21.60 25.73 32.69
CA LEU A 612 21.38 25.56 31.25
C LEU A 612 22.37 24.53 30.68
N ILE A 613 21.87 23.34 30.36
CA ILE A 613 22.45 22.39 29.42
C ILE A 613 22.50 23.13 28.09
N ASP A 614 23.71 23.38 27.62
CA ASP A 614 23.98 23.92 26.29
C ASP A 614 23.16 23.10 25.26
N GLU A 615 22.49 23.77 24.31
CA GLU A 615 21.80 23.09 23.21
C GLU A 615 22.75 22.25 22.35
N SER A 616 24.07 22.44 22.52
CA SER A 616 25.16 21.63 21.98
C SER A 616 25.56 20.44 22.87
N THR A 617 25.12 20.38 24.14
CA THR A 617 25.40 19.27 25.05
C THR A 617 24.66 18.04 24.55
N THR A 618 25.37 17.30 23.73
CA THR A 618 24.87 16.10 23.07
C THR A 618 24.86 14.93 24.06
N TYR A 619 25.53 14.99 25.21
CA TYR A 619 25.66 13.84 26.10
C TYR A 619 25.04 14.07 27.48
N VAL A 620 24.03 13.27 27.83
CA VAL A 620 23.53 13.14 29.20
C VAL A 620 24.01 11.79 29.75
N ASN A 621 24.70 11.82 30.91
CA ASN A 621 25.16 10.62 31.59
C ASN A 621 24.00 9.60 31.69
N ASN A 622 24.25 8.37 31.24
CA ASN A 622 23.30 7.25 31.19
C ASN A 622 22.14 7.34 30.18
N LEU A 623 22.01 8.42 29.40
CA LEU A 623 21.01 8.53 28.32
C LEU A 623 21.65 8.60 26.91
N GLY A 624 22.97 8.69 26.85
CA GLY A 624 23.72 8.69 25.59
C GLY A 624 23.68 10.03 24.87
N ASN A 625 23.83 9.99 23.53
CA ASN A 625 23.73 11.18 22.70
C ASN A 625 22.24 11.59 22.58
N ILE A 626 21.80 12.61 23.33
CA ILE A 626 20.41 13.04 23.41
C ILE A 626 20.31 14.58 23.48
N ASP A 627 19.65 15.17 22.48
CA ASP A 627 19.29 16.59 22.53
C ASP A 627 18.01 16.82 23.34
N ARG A 628 17.67 18.08 23.62
CA ARG A 628 16.46 18.41 24.39
C ARG A 628 15.17 17.91 23.74
N ARG A 629 15.06 17.95 22.41
CA ARG A 629 13.85 17.47 21.70
C ARG A 629 13.64 15.97 21.94
N ASN A 630 14.71 15.18 21.84
CA ASN A 630 14.67 13.76 22.13
C ASN A 630 14.38 13.49 23.60
N LEU A 631 14.96 14.27 24.52
CA LEU A 631 14.71 14.12 25.96
C LEU A 631 13.24 14.43 26.32
N ASP A 632 12.68 15.51 25.78
CA ASP A 632 11.27 15.88 25.98
C ASP A 632 10.35 14.82 25.38
N ALA A 633 10.61 14.38 24.14
CA ALA A 633 9.85 13.32 23.49
C ALA A 633 9.92 12.01 24.27
N MET A 634 11.10 11.58 24.72
CA MET A 634 11.29 10.38 25.53
C MET A 634 10.48 10.46 26.83
N THR A 635 10.51 11.61 27.51
CA THR A 635 9.77 11.84 28.76
C THR A 635 8.26 11.79 28.51
N ASP A 636 7.78 12.50 27.49
CA ASP A 636 6.36 12.53 27.10
C ASP A 636 5.86 11.15 26.69
N ILE A 637 6.64 10.39 25.91
CA ILE A 637 6.31 9.02 25.50
C ILE A 637 6.16 8.10 26.72
N ASN A 638 7.14 8.10 27.63
CA ASN A 638 7.08 7.25 28.81
C ASN A 638 5.90 7.63 29.72
N ALA A 639 5.67 8.92 29.93
CA ALA A 639 4.55 9.41 30.74
C ALA A 639 3.19 9.05 30.12
N GLU A 640 3.05 9.22 28.80
CA GLU A 640 1.81 8.94 28.09
C GLU A 640 1.51 7.44 28.04
N ILE A 641 2.53 6.59 27.83
CA ILE A 641 2.37 5.14 27.90
C ILE A 641 1.95 4.71 29.31
N ALA A 642 2.58 5.26 30.35
CA ALA A 642 2.20 4.95 31.72
C ALA A 642 0.76 5.36 32.03
N ARG A 643 0.32 6.52 31.52
CA ARG A 643 -1.06 7.01 31.63
C ARG A 643 -2.05 6.10 30.89
N ALA A 644 -1.76 5.76 29.63
CA ALA A 644 -2.64 4.97 28.78
C ALA A 644 -2.79 3.51 29.27
N THR A 645 -1.74 2.94 29.86
CA THR A 645 -1.75 1.55 30.33
C THR A 645 -2.07 1.40 31.82
N GLY A 646 -1.91 2.46 32.61
CA GLY A 646 -1.95 2.39 34.07
C GLY A 646 -0.74 1.70 34.69
N VAL A 647 0.33 1.44 33.91
CA VAL A 647 1.51 0.70 34.33
C VAL A 647 2.74 1.61 34.38
N LYS A 648 3.54 1.51 35.44
CA LYS A 648 4.78 2.29 35.59
C LYS A 648 5.95 1.59 34.90
N GLY A 649 6.93 2.38 34.47
CA GLY A 649 8.15 1.92 33.83
C GLY A 649 8.50 2.75 32.60
N ASN A 650 9.79 2.92 32.35
CA ASN A 650 10.26 3.60 31.14
C ASN A 650 10.48 2.58 30.04
N LEU A 651 10.02 2.88 28.83
CA LEU A 651 10.19 2.04 27.65
C LEU A 651 11.16 2.64 26.64
N VAL A 652 11.37 3.95 26.64
CA VAL A 652 12.42 4.64 25.87
C VAL A 652 13.45 5.18 26.85
N HIS A 653 14.73 4.87 26.67
CA HIS A 653 15.80 5.17 27.65
C HIS A 653 16.90 6.09 27.15
N HIS A 654 16.94 6.39 25.86
CA HIS A 654 18.07 7.12 25.28
C HIS A 654 17.65 7.95 24.08
N GLY A 655 18.58 8.78 23.61
CA GLY A 655 18.38 9.58 22.42
C GLY A 655 18.21 8.76 21.14
N ALA A 656 17.82 9.45 20.08
CA ALA A 656 17.52 8.82 18.80
C ALA A 656 18.78 8.32 18.07
N ALA A 657 18.64 7.19 17.38
CA ALA A 657 19.73 6.52 16.69
C ALA A 657 20.32 7.32 15.52
N ASN A 658 19.61 8.32 14.98
CA ASN A 658 20.15 9.21 13.95
C ASN A 658 21.28 10.12 14.45
N ALA A 659 21.59 10.10 15.76
CA ALA A 659 22.75 10.76 16.34
C ALA A 659 23.89 9.78 16.71
N TRP A 660 23.78 8.52 16.25
CA TRP A 660 24.68 7.42 16.60
C TRP A 660 25.30 6.80 15.34
N THR A 661 26.43 6.12 15.51
CA THR A 661 27.16 5.50 14.40
C THR A 661 26.49 4.27 13.79
N ASP A 662 25.49 3.70 14.49
CA ASP A 662 24.77 2.51 14.03
C ASP A 662 23.95 2.86 12.78
N LEU A 663 24.10 2.06 11.72
CA LEU A 663 23.27 2.22 10.53
C LEU A 663 21.80 1.91 10.83
N PRO A 664 20.85 2.58 10.15
CA PRO A 664 19.43 2.27 10.19
C PRO A 664 19.14 0.77 9.99
N ASP A 665 18.24 0.25 10.81
CA ASP A 665 17.62 -1.06 10.68
C ASP A 665 16.15 -0.93 10.26
N PHE A 666 15.61 -1.98 9.64
CA PHE A 666 14.30 -1.91 8.99
C PHE A 666 13.36 -3.01 9.48
N PRO A 667 12.03 -2.77 9.53
CA PRO A 667 11.35 -1.53 9.12
C PRO A 667 11.48 -0.35 10.11
N ILE A 668 11.65 0.87 9.59
CA ILE A 668 11.50 2.10 10.40
C ILE A 668 10.02 2.48 10.43
N THR A 669 9.43 2.55 11.62
CA THR A 669 8.05 3.02 11.81
C THR A 669 8.05 4.52 12.05
N ILE A 670 7.19 5.26 11.35
CA ILE A 670 7.11 6.72 11.44
C ILE A 670 5.70 7.10 11.89
N ILE A 671 5.60 7.85 12.97
CA ILE A 671 4.36 8.33 13.56
C ILE A 671 4.32 9.84 13.36
N MET A 672 3.29 10.29 12.66
CA MET A 672 3.14 11.69 12.23
C MET A 672 2.27 12.49 13.21
N PRO A 673 2.42 13.84 13.25
CA PRO A 673 1.56 14.71 14.05
C PRO A 673 0.05 14.60 13.74
N ASP A 674 -0.30 14.22 12.53
CA ASP A 674 -1.69 14.00 12.10
C ASP A 674 -2.19 12.57 12.40
N ARG A 675 -1.47 11.82 13.23
CA ARG A 675 -1.73 10.43 13.62
C ARG A 675 -1.59 9.42 12.47
N GLN A 676 -1.02 9.80 11.33
CA GLN A 676 -0.65 8.83 10.31
C GLN A 676 0.52 7.96 10.80
N VAL A 677 0.49 6.67 10.46
CA VAL A 677 1.61 5.75 10.69
C VAL A 677 2.12 5.27 9.33
N LEU A 678 3.39 5.53 9.06
CA LEU A 678 4.10 5.06 7.89
C LEU A 678 5.14 4.03 8.32
N SER A 679 5.61 3.24 7.37
CA SER A 679 6.72 2.32 7.58
C SER A 679 7.62 2.34 6.36
N ILE A 680 8.93 2.39 6.58
CA ILE A 680 9.94 2.19 5.56
C ILE A 680 10.43 0.74 5.71
N PRO A 681 10.00 -0.20 4.84
CA PRO A 681 10.46 -1.57 4.91
C PRO A 681 11.88 -1.73 4.37
N GLU A 682 12.52 -2.87 4.67
CA GLU A 682 13.83 -3.22 4.10
C GLU A 682 13.75 -3.35 2.57
N GLY A 683 12.59 -3.80 2.05
CA GLY A 683 12.29 -3.98 0.64
C GLY A 683 13.09 -5.14 -0.01
N PRO A 684 12.64 -5.70 -1.14
CA PRO A 684 13.38 -6.73 -1.87
C PRO A 684 14.56 -6.19 -2.71
N SER A 685 14.79 -4.87 -2.74
CA SER A 685 15.59 -4.20 -3.78
C SER A 685 16.47 -3.02 -3.32
N SER A 686 17.68 -3.39 -2.95
CA SER A 686 18.94 -2.64 -3.07
C SER A 686 19.26 -1.43 -2.18
N ASN A 687 18.34 -0.55 -1.74
CA ASN A 687 18.77 0.51 -0.80
C ASN A 687 17.64 1.21 -0.01
N PRO A 688 17.18 0.65 1.11
CA PRO A 688 16.13 1.27 1.92
C PRO A 688 16.55 2.61 2.57
N PHE A 689 17.85 2.95 2.56
CA PHE A 689 18.37 4.23 3.03
C PHE A 689 17.93 5.41 2.17
N LEU A 690 17.70 5.21 0.86
CA LEU A 690 17.20 6.28 -0.02
C LEU A 690 15.82 6.78 0.42
N TRP A 691 14.97 5.89 0.93
CA TRP A 691 13.65 6.25 1.43
C TRP A 691 13.72 7.03 2.74
N ILE A 692 14.63 6.65 3.64
CA ILE A 692 14.86 7.42 4.86
C ILE A 692 15.39 8.81 4.50
N GLN A 693 16.32 8.93 3.54
CA GLN A 693 16.82 10.22 3.07
C GLN A 693 15.70 11.11 2.50
N GLU A 694 14.82 10.55 1.67
CA GLU A 694 13.68 11.26 1.09
C GLU A 694 12.68 11.70 2.17
N GLU A 695 12.43 10.84 3.16
CA GLU A 695 11.54 11.17 4.25
C GLU A 695 12.13 12.24 5.16
N PHE A 696 13.42 12.15 5.54
CA PHE A 696 14.11 13.21 6.28
C PHE A 696 14.05 14.54 5.51
N HIS A 697 14.29 14.52 4.20
CA HIS A 697 14.17 15.71 3.36
C HIS A 697 12.75 16.27 3.35
N ARG A 698 11.74 15.42 3.14
CA ARG A 698 10.32 15.83 3.13
C ARG A 698 9.94 16.49 4.46
N GLN A 699 10.32 15.90 5.58
CA GLN A 699 10.00 16.42 6.90
C GLN A 699 10.75 17.71 7.21
N THR A 700 12.02 17.80 6.81
CA THR A 700 12.82 19.03 6.95
C THR A 700 12.20 20.17 6.16
N ARG A 701 11.68 19.91 4.94
CA ARG A 701 10.92 20.90 4.16
C ARG A 701 9.59 21.32 4.78
N LEU A 702 8.99 20.46 5.62
CA LEU A 702 7.82 20.81 6.43
C LEU A 702 8.18 21.61 7.69
N GLY A 703 9.46 21.94 7.88
CA GLY A 703 9.97 22.72 9.01
C GLY A 703 10.37 21.89 10.22
N ASN A 704 10.31 20.55 10.14
CA ASN A 704 10.74 19.69 11.23
C ASN A 704 12.28 19.67 11.34
N LYS A 705 12.80 19.99 12.52
CA LYS A 705 14.22 19.93 12.88
C LYS A 705 14.50 18.66 13.69
N GLY A 706 15.77 18.26 13.79
CA GLY A 706 16.19 17.03 14.51
C GLY A 706 16.36 15.80 13.61
N LEU A 707 16.12 15.94 12.30
CA LEU A 707 16.23 14.90 11.29
C LEU A 707 17.55 15.03 10.50
N ILE A 708 18.66 15.02 11.24
CA ILE A 708 20.02 15.08 10.69
C ILE A 708 20.64 13.69 10.91
N PRO A 709 21.15 13.01 9.86
CA PRO A 709 21.82 11.73 10.03
C PRO A 709 23.16 11.89 10.74
N ASP A 710 23.64 10.83 11.37
CA ASP A 710 25.00 10.81 11.92
C ASP A 710 26.02 10.90 10.77
N PRO A 711 27.10 11.69 10.90
CA PRO A 711 28.12 11.81 9.87
C PRO A 711 28.73 10.46 9.43
N SER A 712 28.77 9.45 10.31
CA SER A 712 29.32 8.13 9.99
C SER A 712 28.46 7.35 8.99
N TRP A 713 27.22 7.78 8.73
CA TRP A 713 26.36 7.18 7.71
C TRP A 713 26.80 7.58 6.30
N ASN A 714 27.74 8.51 6.16
CA ASN A 714 28.28 9.00 4.88
C ASN A 714 27.20 9.49 3.92
N TRP A 715 26.14 10.12 4.45
CA TRP A 715 25.13 10.75 3.62
C TRP A 715 25.67 12.07 3.03
N PRO A 716 25.29 12.44 1.80
CA PRO A 716 25.66 13.74 1.24
C PRO A 716 25.13 14.89 2.09
N ASP A 717 25.79 16.05 2.06
CA ASP A 717 25.31 17.25 2.74
C ASP A 717 23.88 17.61 2.35
N TYR A 718 23.09 18.05 3.34
CA TYR A 718 21.70 18.40 3.13
C TYR A 718 21.54 19.60 2.20
N ASP A 719 20.72 19.42 1.17
CA ASP A 719 20.33 20.47 0.24
C ASP A 719 18.83 20.81 0.42
N PRO A 720 18.45 22.08 0.61
CA PRO A 720 17.04 22.46 0.77
C PRO A 720 16.15 22.10 -0.45
N ARG A 721 16.75 22.01 -1.65
CA ARG A 721 16.04 21.67 -2.88
C ARG A 721 16.05 20.17 -3.17
N PHE A 722 17.18 19.50 -2.91
CA PHE A 722 17.40 18.12 -3.34
C PHE A 722 17.48 17.09 -2.20
N GLY A 723 17.62 17.52 -0.95
CA GLY A 723 17.85 16.64 0.21
C GLY A 723 19.28 16.11 0.28
N PHE A 724 19.44 14.90 0.82
CA PHE A 724 20.74 14.22 0.99
C PHE A 724 21.16 13.52 -0.31
N LYS A 725 21.40 14.28 -1.39
CA LYS A 725 21.76 13.75 -2.71
C LYS A 725 23.18 14.13 -3.10
N THR A 726 23.89 13.23 -3.77
CA THR A 726 25.24 13.48 -4.31
C THR A 726 25.21 14.54 -5.42
N PRO A 727 26.34 15.20 -5.74
CA PRO A 727 26.39 16.18 -6.82
C PRO A 727 25.90 15.64 -8.17
N VAL A 728 26.17 14.36 -8.46
CA VAL A 728 25.73 13.69 -9.70
C VAL A 728 24.21 13.53 -9.73
N GLU A 729 23.60 13.11 -8.61
CA GLU A 729 22.15 13.00 -8.49
C GLU A 729 21.47 14.38 -8.58
N LYS A 730 22.03 15.41 -7.93
CA LYS A 730 21.52 16.79 -8.02
C LYS A 730 21.52 17.29 -9.47
N ALA A 731 22.61 17.08 -10.21
CA ALA A 731 22.70 17.45 -11.62
C ALA A 731 21.66 16.72 -12.49
N ALA A 732 21.46 15.42 -12.26
CA ALA A 732 20.44 14.64 -12.96
C ALA A 732 19.00 15.10 -12.65
N MET A 733 18.73 15.53 -11.41
CA MET A 733 17.43 16.08 -11.01
C MET A 733 17.17 17.49 -11.52
N GLY A 734 18.22 18.32 -11.66
CA GLY A 734 18.13 19.70 -12.14
C GLY A 734 18.04 19.85 -13.67
N ALA A 735 18.38 18.80 -14.42
CA ALA A 735 18.26 18.77 -15.89
C ALA A 735 16.84 18.44 -16.40
N ARG A 736 15.88 18.23 -15.50
CA ARG A 736 14.44 18.05 -15.75
C ARG A 736 13.69 19.31 -15.37
#